data_AF-A0A6L3YJZ3-F1
#
_entry.id   AF-A0A6L3YJZ3-F1
#
_cell.length_a   1.000
_cell.length_b   1.000
_cell.length_c   1.000
_cell.angle_alpha   90.00
_cell.angle_beta   90.00
_cell.angle_gamma   90.00
#
_symmetry.space_group_name_H-M   'P 1'
#
loop_
_entity.id
_entity.type
_entity.pdbx_description
1 polymer ?
#
loop_
_entity_poly.entity_id
_entity_poly.type
_entity_poly.pdbx_seq_one_letter_code
_entity_poly.pdbx_strand_id
1 'polypeptide(L)'
;MMQNDSNPARPEIAIGAPVYHSAYFKRGHVVAIKTPTAKTYTIGAGGMQRDRLELVIVWDDDTISEVSENIADTWLEQAFRYNLPSIDNAAERLATARAKEAERREARRYEAAQRAEARTAFETDAATRIPEWAKAVILAELVADQSDTISDYFDSTTIRSVILAFSRHTRDLFSEMRKAARNFAETADLADAPPDAEHREKWSMGAGYYLKLGGRHASGWRIVKRKLRQNGEAVTDLPTADWAIPEAKPENPRAGAKIASRFTIEEHMHTKRGIPIFICVLDERVDRAEFDALKDRARKQGGWYSRPWQGTPGGFAFENRAAAESFAEPSGSDDEEETDSDPEPVPPIATKLRALAEDMRFEIDSSLAERSTNTPKRQFHAALARIKGHRLLRTQAALHALADAHIARTVPTELADIERKSQVYDRLGTLFDRSSAGYYDVGIDTGEPECDDAMARALWRLIRTEDSADPSTERLKQKIEKIRLARIPGFVLTPPAVADELVGMAMLPAGSFDLLDPRGGTGVVLDRVRDNAPAAELTIYEPNDLLREILVLKGYQVNGGEFLQADPRLHFDRIIMSPPFERGQDIDHVRLAFTMLRPGGRLVSVMAPTSFTRRDRKALEFQQWFDEIGGEKIKLPPKSFHESGTKVSAVIAILNARRPPERRL
;
A
#
# COMPACT_ATOMS: atom_id res chain seq x y z
N MET A 1 -25.64 -31.46 30.32
CA MET A 1 -25.08 -30.10 30.19
C MET A 1 -24.51 -29.73 31.56
N MET A 2 -23.22 -29.95 31.78
CA MET A 2 -22.55 -29.50 33.00
C MET A 2 -22.31 -28.00 32.87
N GLN A 3 -22.96 -27.19 33.70
CA GLN A 3 -22.65 -25.76 33.84
C GLN A 3 -21.35 -25.64 34.65
N ASN A 4 -20.34 -25.04 34.03
CA ASN A 4 -19.09 -24.67 34.68
C ASN A 4 -19.33 -23.40 35.52
N ASP A 5 -19.70 -23.57 36.79
CA ASP A 5 -19.72 -22.50 37.80
C ASP A 5 -18.30 -22.25 38.34
N SER A 6 -17.48 -21.54 37.55
CA SER A 6 -16.18 -21.06 38.03
C SER A 6 -15.83 -19.70 37.44
N ASN A 7 -16.75 -18.74 37.57
CA ASN A 7 -16.39 -17.33 37.49
C ASN A 7 -16.12 -16.84 38.92
N PRO A 8 -14.94 -16.25 39.23
CA PRO A 8 -14.67 -15.71 40.57
C PRO A 8 -15.76 -14.67 40.94
N ALA A 9 -16.13 -14.63 42.22
CA ALA A 9 -17.12 -13.68 42.71
C ALA A 9 -16.68 -12.25 42.36
N ARG A 10 -17.55 -11.50 41.65
CA ARG A 10 -17.31 -10.08 41.33
C ARG A 10 -16.98 -9.34 42.64
N PRO A 11 -15.88 -8.57 42.71
CA PRO A 11 -15.58 -7.76 43.89
C PRO A 11 -16.71 -6.75 44.14
N GLU A 12 -17.01 -6.50 45.42
CA GLU A 12 -18.10 -5.61 45.82
C GLU A 12 -17.81 -4.17 45.33
N ILE A 13 -18.77 -3.59 44.61
CA ILE A 13 -18.67 -2.21 44.12
C ILE A 13 -19.18 -1.28 45.23
N ALA A 14 -18.26 -0.62 45.92
CA ALA A 14 -18.55 0.33 46.97
C ALA A 14 -17.86 1.68 46.72
N ILE A 15 -18.41 2.74 47.30
CA ILE A 15 -17.70 4.03 47.38
C ILE A 15 -16.44 3.82 48.22
N GLY A 16 -15.31 4.30 47.72
CA GLY A 16 -13.99 4.07 48.30
C GLY A 16 -13.25 2.86 47.73
N ALA A 17 -13.90 2.02 46.90
CA ALA A 17 -13.25 0.85 46.30
C ALA A 17 -12.12 1.26 45.33
N PRO A 18 -10.96 0.60 45.37
CA PRO A 18 -9.85 0.90 44.48
C PRO A 18 -10.08 0.35 43.07
N VAL A 19 -9.53 1.03 42.07
CA VAL A 19 -9.51 0.61 40.67
C VAL A 19 -8.11 0.73 40.08
N TYR A 20 -7.76 -0.18 39.16
CA TYR A 20 -6.48 -0.17 38.46
C TYR A 20 -6.64 -0.38 36.96
N HIS A 21 -6.28 0.63 36.18
CA HIS A 21 -6.31 0.55 34.72
C HIS A 21 -4.96 0.05 34.19
N SER A 22 -4.90 -1.24 33.83
CA SER A 22 -3.66 -1.91 33.40
C SER A 22 -2.99 -1.30 32.17
N ALA A 23 -3.75 -0.91 31.14
CA ALA A 23 -3.17 -0.36 29.91
C ALA A 23 -2.47 1.00 30.08
N TYR A 24 -2.91 1.80 31.06
CA TYR A 24 -2.36 3.14 31.33
C TYR A 24 -1.62 3.19 32.68
N PHE A 25 -1.47 2.06 33.35
CA PHE A 25 -0.88 1.94 34.69
C PHE A 25 -1.47 2.92 35.73
N LYS A 26 -2.76 3.28 35.60
CA LYS A 26 -3.41 4.27 36.47
C LYS A 26 -4.10 3.62 37.66
N ARG A 27 -3.97 4.24 38.83
CA ARG A 27 -4.68 3.91 40.07
C ARG A 27 -5.71 4.98 40.39
N GLY A 28 -6.81 4.59 40.98
CA GLY A 28 -7.88 5.48 41.37
C GLY A 28 -8.88 4.80 42.29
N HIS A 29 -9.96 5.51 42.60
CA HIS A 29 -11.00 5.02 43.50
C HIS A 29 -12.39 5.39 42.97
N VAL A 30 -13.36 4.50 43.20
CA VAL A 30 -14.77 4.78 42.98
C VAL A 30 -15.21 5.80 44.03
N VAL A 31 -15.57 7.01 43.62
CA VAL A 31 -15.95 8.09 44.54
C VAL A 31 -17.43 8.41 44.56
N ALA A 32 -18.18 7.97 43.54
CA ALA A 32 -19.64 8.00 43.54
C ALA A 32 -20.20 6.89 42.65
N ILE A 33 -21.41 6.46 42.97
CA ILE A 33 -22.18 5.46 42.23
C ILE A 33 -23.51 6.09 41.88
N LYS A 34 -23.87 6.09 40.60
CA LYS A 34 -25.11 6.64 40.05
C LYS A 34 -25.91 5.53 39.38
N THR A 35 -27.20 5.79 39.18
CA THR A 35 -28.05 4.94 38.32
C THR A 35 -28.06 5.53 36.91
N PRO A 36 -27.82 4.72 35.85
CA PRO A 36 -27.89 5.19 34.48
C PRO A 36 -29.26 5.82 34.16
N THR A 37 -29.25 6.95 33.46
CA THR A 37 -30.47 7.70 33.10
C THR A 37 -31.26 7.06 31.95
N ALA A 38 -30.61 6.20 31.17
CA ALA A 38 -31.20 5.44 30.07
C ALA A 38 -30.79 3.97 30.14
N LYS A 39 -31.49 3.10 29.40
CA LYS A 39 -31.10 1.69 29.23
C LYS A 39 -29.87 1.62 28.31
N THR A 40 -28.69 1.56 28.90
CA THR A 40 -27.42 1.40 28.19
C THR A 40 -26.89 -0.03 28.33
N TYR A 41 -26.08 -0.43 27.37
CA TYR A 41 -25.44 -1.74 27.32
C TYR A 41 -23.97 -1.57 26.94
N THR A 42 -23.10 -2.31 27.61
CA THR A 42 -21.67 -2.39 27.31
C THR A 42 -21.38 -3.71 26.59
N ILE A 43 -20.64 -3.66 25.47
CA ILE A 43 -20.16 -4.85 24.76
C ILE A 43 -18.72 -5.12 25.21
N GLY A 44 -18.50 -6.27 25.85
CA GLY A 44 -17.19 -6.69 26.34
C GLY A 44 -16.90 -8.17 26.05
N ALA A 45 -15.86 -8.72 26.68
CA ALA A 45 -15.44 -10.11 26.47
C ALA A 45 -16.53 -11.14 26.83
N GLY A 46 -17.48 -10.77 27.70
CA GLY A 46 -18.66 -11.55 28.05
C GLY A 46 -19.91 -11.29 27.19
N GLY A 47 -19.77 -10.61 26.05
CA GLY A 47 -20.89 -10.21 25.18
C GLY A 47 -21.53 -8.88 25.57
N MET A 48 -22.75 -8.63 25.07
CA MET A 48 -23.51 -7.41 25.36
C MET A 48 -24.20 -7.53 26.74
N GLN A 49 -23.79 -6.71 27.69
CA GLN A 49 -24.31 -6.70 29.05
C GLN A 49 -25.01 -5.38 29.35
N ARG A 50 -26.12 -5.43 30.10
CA ARG A 50 -26.86 -4.23 30.50
C ARG A 50 -26.11 -3.51 31.62
N ASP A 51 -25.99 -2.20 31.51
CA ASP A 51 -25.43 -1.37 32.57
C ASP A 51 -26.51 -1.07 33.63
N ARG A 52 -26.15 -1.21 34.90
CA ARG A 52 -27.03 -1.00 36.05
C ARG A 52 -26.53 0.14 36.93
N LEU A 53 -25.24 0.44 36.90
CA LEU A 53 -24.56 1.47 37.68
C LEU A 53 -23.64 2.28 36.78
N GLU A 54 -23.53 3.56 37.08
CA GLU A 54 -22.52 4.43 36.52
C GLU A 54 -21.58 4.85 37.65
N LEU A 55 -20.30 4.51 37.51
CA LEU A 55 -19.27 4.75 38.50
C LEU A 55 -18.53 6.03 38.15
N VAL A 56 -18.41 6.93 39.13
CA VAL A 56 -17.51 8.07 39.06
C VAL A 56 -16.20 7.66 39.72
N ILE A 57 -15.13 7.65 38.95
CA ILE A 57 -13.79 7.28 39.38
C ILE A 57 -12.93 8.55 39.39
N VAL A 58 -12.19 8.76 40.48
CA VAL A 58 -11.12 9.75 40.52
C VAL A 58 -9.79 9.02 40.53
N TRP A 59 -8.95 9.31 39.56
CA TRP A 59 -7.59 8.78 39.44
C TRP A 59 -6.61 9.54 40.33
N ASP A 60 -5.41 9.00 40.53
CA ASP A 60 -4.36 9.63 41.35
C ASP A 60 -3.82 10.95 40.76
N ASP A 61 -4.04 11.19 39.47
CA ASP A 61 -3.71 12.46 38.78
C ASP A 61 -4.86 13.50 38.82
N ASP A 62 -5.83 13.29 39.72
CA ASP A 62 -7.03 14.10 39.89
C ASP A 62 -7.90 14.25 38.62
N THR A 63 -7.79 13.31 37.68
CA THR A 63 -8.72 13.20 36.55
C THR A 63 -9.95 12.40 36.96
N ILE A 64 -11.10 12.75 36.38
CA ILE A 64 -12.39 12.10 36.66
C ILE A 64 -12.80 11.26 35.45
N SER A 65 -13.35 10.08 35.69
CA SER A 65 -13.99 9.25 34.66
C SER A 65 -15.37 8.82 35.13
N GLU A 66 -16.38 8.99 34.29
CA GLU A 66 -17.73 8.45 34.50
C GLU A 66 -17.94 7.30 33.51
N VAL A 67 -18.06 6.07 34.02
CA VAL A 67 -18.12 4.84 33.22
C VAL A 67 -19.14 3.86 33.78
N SER A 68 -19.65 2.93 32.97
CA SER A 68 -20.52 1.86 33.46
C SER A 68 -19.77 0.86 34.35
N GLU A 69 -20.49 0.11 35.19
CA GLU A 69 -19.85 -0.94 35.99
C GLU A 69 -19.20 -2.01 35.12
N ASN A 70 -19.80 -2.33 33.97
CA ASN A 70 -19.28 -3.36 33.07
C ASN A 70 -17.94 -2.97 32.42
N ILE A 71 -17.67 -1.67 32.23
CA ILE A 71 -16.35 -1.19 31.80
C ILE A 71 -15.35 -1.28 32.97
N ALA A 72 -15.77 -0.83 34.16
CA ALA A 72 -14.92 -0.75 35.34
C ALA A 72 -14.60 -2.09 35.99
N ASP A 73 -15.38 -3.14 35.73
CA ASP A 73 -15.19 -4.51 36.23
C ASP A 73 -13.74 -4.98 36.15
N THR A 74 -13.15 -4.84 34.96
CA THR A 74 -11.76 -5.26 34.73
C THR A 74 -10.78 -4.48 35.59
N TRP A 75 -11.07 -3.21 35.90
CA TRP A 75 -10.21 -2.37 36.72
C TRP A 75 -10.35 -2.69 38.21
N LEU A 76 -11.56 -3.00 38.66
CA LEU A 76 -11.86 -3.46 40.01
C LEU A 76 -11.21 -4.83 40.29
N GLU A 77 -11.35 -5.78 39.36
CA GLU A 77 -10.70 -7.09 39.45
C GLU A 77 -9.17 -6.97 39.53
N GLN A 78 -8.58 -6.08 38.74
CA GLN A 78 -7.14 -5.86 38.77
C GLN A 78 -6.71 -5.21 40.09
N ALA A 79 -7.44 -4.20 40.57
CA ALA A 79 -7.15 -3.59 41.87
C ALA A 79 -7.25 -4.61 43.02
N PHE A 80 -8.22 -5.51 42.97
CA PHE A 80 -8.35 -6.63 43.91
C PHE A 80 -7.15 -7.59 43.83
N ARG A 81 -6.71 -7.97 42.61
CA ARG A 81 -5.51 -8.81 42.42
C ARG A 81 -4.24 -8.17 42.97
N TYR A 82 -4.12 -6.84 42.88
CA TYR A 82 -2.99 -6.09 43.42
C TYR A 82 -3.15 -5.69 44.90
N ASN A 83 -4.25 -6.09 45.55
CA ASN A 83 -4.56 -5.79 46.95
C ASN A 83 -4.44 -4.29 47.28
N LEU A 84 -4.97 -3.43 46.40
CA LEU A 84 -4.94 -1.99 46.60
C LEU A 84 -5.87 -1.57 47.76
N PRO A 85 -5.52 -0.51 48.52
CA PRO A 85 -6.33 -0.07 49.66
C PRO A 85 -7.55 0.75 49.22
N SER A 86 -8.68 0.54 49.91
CA SER A 86 -9.84 1.42 49.84
C SER A 86 -9.59 2.76 50.56
N ILE A 87 -10.44 3.75 50.29
CA ILE A 87 -10.38 5.07 50.94
C ILE A 87 -11.72 5.44 51.59
N ASP A 88 -11.65 6.21 52.68
CA ASP A 88 -12.84 6.72 53.39
C ASP A 88 -13.18 8.17 53.00
N ASN A 89 -12.24 8.90 52.40
CA ASN A 89 -12.38 10.31 52.02
C ASN A 89 -12.84 10.53 50.57
N ALA A 90 -13.61 9.58 50.02
CA ALA A 90 -14.08 9.62 48.63
C ALA A 90 -14.81 10.92 48.25
N ALA A 91 -15.64 11.46 49.14
CA ALA A 91 -16.39 12.70 48.90
C ALA A 91 -15.48 13.93 48.80
N GLU A 92 -14.47 14.04 49.67
CA GLU A 92 -13.47 15.11 49.63
C GLU A 92 -12.66 15.05 48.34
N ARG A 93 -12.21 13.84 47.98
CA ARG A 93 -11.45 13.60 46.75
C ARG A 93 -12.22 14.00 45.49
N LEU A 94 -13.52 13.69 45.44
CA LEU A 94 -14.39 14.12 44.33
C LEU A 94 -14.53 15.65 44.27
N ALA A 95 -14.67 16.32 45.42
CA ALA A 95 -14.78 17.78 45.47
C ALA A 95 -13.50 18.45 44.96
N THR A 96 -12.33 17.98 45.40
CA THR A 96 -11.02 18.47 44.93
C THR A 96 -10.82 18.26 43.44
N ALA A 97 -11.12 17.06 42.94
CA ALA A 97 -10.98 16.75 41.51
C ALA A 97 -11.89 17.63 40.64
N ARG A 98 -13.14 17.87 41.07
CA ARG A 98 -14.08 18.76 40.37
C ARG A 98 -13.64 20.22 40.39
N ALA A 99 -13.05 20.71 41.50
CA ALA A 99 -12.48 22.05 41.56
C ALA A 99 -11.33 22.21 40.55
N LYS A 100 -10.40 21.25 40.50
CA LYS A 100 -9.30 21.21 39.52
C LYS A 100 -9.79 21.08 38.07
N GLU A 101 -10.87 20.33 37.83
CA GLU A 101 -11.48 20.24 36.50
C GLU A 101 -12.14 21.56 36.09
N ALA A 102 -12.82 22.25 37.02
CA ALA A 102 -13.43 23.55 36.79
C ALA A 102 -12.38 24.61 36.45
N GLU A 103 -11.28 24.68 37.20
CA GLU A 103 -10.14 25.56 36.94
C GLU A 103 -9.52 25.28 35.55
N ARG A 104 -9.22 24.01 35.24
CA ARG A 104 -8.74 23.59 33.91
C ARG A 104 -9.71 23.98 32.78
N ARG A 105 -11.03 23.89 33.04
CA ARG A 105 -12.08 24.28 32.08
C ARG A 105 -12.14 25.80 31.92
N GLU A 106 -11.98 26.57 32.98
CA GLU A 106 -11.95 28.04 32.92
C GLU A 106 -10.70 28.55 32.20
N ALA A 107 -9.53 28.01 32.50
CA ALA A 107 -8.28 28.31 31.79
C ALA A 107 -8.41 28.02 30.28
N ARG A 108 -8.95 26.86 29.89
CA ARG A 108 -9.21 26.53 28.47
C ARG A 108 -10.22 27.47 27.82
N ARG A 109 -11.25 27.91 28.55
CA ARG A 109 -12.24 28.88 28.04
C ARG A 109 -11.60 30.24 27.83
N TYR A 110 -10.78 30.71 28.76
CA TYR A 110 -10.06 31.97 28.66
C TYR A 110 -9.09 31.95 27.48
N GLU A 111 -8.31 30.89 27.33
CA GLU A 111 -7.39 30.72 26.19
C GLU A 111 -8.14 30.63 24.85
N ALA A 112 -9.26 29.91 24.79
CA ALA A 112 -10.10 29.85 23.60
C ALA A 112 -10.71 31.21 23.24
N ALA A 113 -11.12 32.01 24.24
CA ALA A 113 -11.61 33.37 24.03
C ALA A 113 -10.53 34.29 23.46
N GLN A 114 -9.30 34.25 24.01
CA GLN A 114 -8.18 35.01 23.45
C GLN A 114 -7.85 34.59 22.01
N ARG A 115 -7.85 33.28 21.72
CA ARG A 115 -7.62 32.77 20.35
C ARG A 115 -8.72 33.21 19.39
N ALA A 116 -9.97 33.27 19.82
CA ALA A 116 -11.09 33.75 19.01
C ALA A 116 -11.01 35.26 18.74
N GLU A 117 -10.62 36.05 19.73
CA GLU A 117 -10.37 37.48 19.57
C GLU A 117 -9.22 37.76 18.59
N ALA A 118 -8.06 37.11 18.79
CA ALA A 118 -6.91 37.21 17.90
C ALA A 118 -7.24 36.75 16.46
N ARG A 119 -8.06 35.70 16.33
CA ARG A 119 -8.56 35.23 15.03
C ARG A 119 -9.39 36.31 14.35
N THR A 120 -10.36 36.88 15.04
CA THR A 120 -11.26 37.92 14.49
C THR A 120 -10.48 39.16 14.05
N ALA A 121 -9.52 39.60 14.87
CA ALA A 121 -8.63 40.71 14.54
C ALA A 121 -7.78 40.42 13.28
N PHE A 122 -7.21 39.23 13.18
CA PHE A 122 -6.45 38.81 12.00
C PHE A 122 -7.32 38.73 10.74
N GLU A 123 -8.53 38.18 10.83
CA GLU A 123 -9.42 38.06 9.65
C GLU A 123 -9.78 39.44 9.07
N THR A 124 -10.00 40.42 9.95
CA THR A 124 -10.27 41.80 9.58
C THR A 124 -9.07 42.44 8.86
N ASP A 125 -7.86 42.28 9.41
CA ASP A 125 -6.63 42.82 8.82
C ASP A 125 -6.27 42.12 7.50
N ALA A 126 -6.36 40.79 7.45
CA ALA A 126 -6.06 39.99 6.26
C ALA A 126 -6.98 40.30 5.08
N ALA A 127 -8.27 40.54 5.31
CA ALA A 127 -9.21 40.92 4.27
C ALA A 127 -8.77 42.18 3.50
N THR A 128 -8.05 43.10 4.15
CA THR A 128 -7.55 44.33 3.52
C THR A 128 -6.20 44.17 2.81
N ARG A 129 -5.39 43.19 3.22
CA ARG A 129 -4.01 43.01 2.75
C ARG A 129 -3.84 41.98 1.65
N ILE A 130 -4.79 41.06 1.46
CA ILE A 130 -4.73 40.03 0.42
C ILE A 130 -5.06 40.65 -0.95
N PRO A 131 -4.12 40.67 -1.92
CA PRO A 131 -4.40 41.21 -3.24
C PRO A 131 -5.36 40.30 -4.03
N GLU A 132 -6.25 40.89 -4.84
CA GLU A 132 -7.21 40.15 -5.68
C GLU A 132 -6.53 39.15 -6.64
N TRP A 133 -5.33 39.47 -7.13
CA TRP A 133 -4.58 38.62 -8.04
C TRP A 133 -3.97 37.37 -7.36
N ALA A 134 -3.92 37.33 -6.03
CA ALA A 134 -3.24 36.28 -5.29
C ALA A 134 -4.03 34.95 -5.37
N LYS A 135 -3.42 33.93 -5.96
CA LYS A 135 -3.98 32.57 -6.05
C LYS A 135 -3.49 31.65 -4.91
N ALA A 136 -2.41 32.04 -4.25
CA ALA A 136 -1.81 31.31 -3.14
C ALA A 136 -1.01 32.26 -2.23
N VAL A 137 -0.81 31.83 -0.98
CA VAL A 137 0.04 32.47 0.02
C VAL A 137 1.26 31.61 0.31
N ILE A 138 2.38 32.24 0.67
CA ILE A 138 3.57 31.58 1.19
C ILE A 138 3.70 31.92 2.68
N LEU A 139 3.69 30.89 3.52
CA LEU A 139 3.66 30.98 4.98
C LEU A 139 4.94 30.37 5.55
N ALA A 140 5.50 31.01 6.57
CA ALA A 140 6.46 30.41 7.47
C ALA A 140 5.76 29.96 8.75
N GLU A 141 5.95 28.70 9.12
CA GLU A 141 5.39 28.08 10.31
C GLU A 141 6.53 27.66 11.23
N LEU A 142 6.56 28.19 12.45
CA LEU A 142 7.52 27.76 13.46
C LEU A 142 6.99 26.46 14.08
N VAL A 143 7.67 25.36 13.76
CA VAL A 143 7.30 24.02 14.22
C VAL A 143 8.07 23.73 15.51
N ALA A 144 7.39 23.22 16.53
CA ALA A 144 7.97 22.68 17.76
C ALA A 144 7.78 21.16 17.79
N ASP A 145 8.89 20.43 17.97
CA ASP A 145 8.91 18.98 18.11
C ASP A 145 8.17 18.55 19.39
N GLN A 146 7.30 17.54 19.26
CA GLN A 146 6.55 16.90 20.34
C GLN A 146 6.78 15.39 20.35
N SER A 147 7.83 14.92 19.66
CA SER A 147 8.14 13.51 19.53
C SER A 147 8.63 12.95 20.86
N ASP A 148 8.16 11.76 21.20
CA ASP A 148 8.65 10.98 22.33
C ASP A 148 9.51 9.83 21.80
N THR A 149 10.83 9.98 21.99
CA THR A 149 11.84 9.02 21.55
C THR A 149 11.74 7.65 22.23
N ILE A 150 11.05 7.55 23.37
CA ILE A 150 10.90 6.28 24.10
C ILE A 150 9.73 5.45 23.54
N SER A 151 8.69 6.11 23.00
CA SER A 151 7.45 5.45 22.57
C SER A 151 7.25 5.35 21.06
N ASP A 152 8.27 5.69 20.25
CA ASP A 152 8.18 5.80 18.78
C ASP A 152 7.05 6.74 18.30
N TYR A 153 6.63 7.67 19.17
CA TYR A 153 5.61 8.67 18.87
C TYR A 153 6.28 9.89 18.25
N PHE A 154 5.99 10.17 16.97
CA PHE A 154 6.53 11.33 16.25
C PHE A 154 5.42 12.34 15.97
N ASP A 155 5.53 13.53 16.54
CA ASP A 155 4.52 14.58 16.37
C ASP A 155 5.16 15.96 16.51
N SER A 156 4.47 17.00 16.04
CA SER A 156 4.95 18.38 16.09
C SER A 156 3.79 19.36 15.99
N THR A 157 3.88 20.50 16.68
CA THR A 157 2.85 21.54 16.65
C THR A 157 3.38 22.85 16.06
N THR A 158 2.52 23.59 15.35
CA THR A 158 2.85 24.94 14.85
C THR A 158 2.54 25.96 15.93
N ILE A 159 3.56 26.63 16.46
CA ILE A 159 3.42 27.61 17.54
C ILE A 159 3.33 29.05 17.04
N ARG A 160 3.80 29.32 15.81
CA ARG A 160 3.75 30.66 15.19
C ARG A 160 3.63 30.54 13.68
N SER A 161 2.87 31.44 13.06
CA SER A 161 2.74 31.55 11.60
C SER A 161 3.05 32.97 11.15
N VAL A 162 3.72 33.12 10.01
CA VAL A 162 4.09 34.41 9.41
C VAL A 162 3.84 34.37 7.90
N ILE A 163 3.11 35.34 7.35
CA ILE A 163 2.88 35.48 5.91
C ILE A 163 4.09 36.18 5.28
N LEU A 164 4.74 35.50 4.33
CA LEU A 164 5.95 35.99 3.67
C LEU A 164 5.70 36.63 2.30
N ALA A 165 4.76 36.09 1.53
CA ALA A 165 4.47 36.57 0.16
C ALA A 165 3.15 36.02 -0.40
N PHE A 166 2.67 36.63 -1.48
CA PHE A 166 1.58 36.14 -2.32
C PHE A 166 2.10 35.59 -3.67
N SER A 167 1.38 34.63 -4.26
CA SER A 167 1.74 34.02 -5.54
C SER A 167 0.60 34.02 -6.55
N ARG A 168 0.96 34.20 -7.81
CA ARG A 168 0.05 34.09 -8.98
C ARG A 168 -0.15 32.64 -9.44
N HIS A 169 0.59 31.69 -8.87
CA HIS A 169 0.55 30.28 -9.23
C HIS A 169 0.06 29.42 -8.07
N THR A 170 -0.69 28.36 -8.38
CA THR A 170 -1.13 27.35 -7.40
C THR A 170 -0.18 26.16 -7.28
N ARG A 171 0.93 26.18 -8.04
CA ARG A 171 1.98 25.15 -8.01
C ARG A 171 2.93 25.38 -6.84
N ASP A 172 3.36 24.29 -6.23
CA ASP A 172 4.31 24.25 -5.11
C ASP A 172 5.74 24.43 -5.64
N LEU A 173 6.17 25.69 -5.84
CA LEU A 173 7.48 26.04 -6.41
C LEU A 173 8.47 26.42 -5.29
N PHE A 174 9.49 25.60 -5.08
CA PHE A 174 10.55 25.88 -4.09
C PHE A 174 11.31 27.16 -4.39
N SER A 175 11.46 27.54 -5.66
CA SER A 175 12.06 28.81 -6.04
C SER A 175 11.29 30.02 -5.50
N GLU A 176 9.95 29.95 -5.42
CA GLU A 176 9.14 31.00 -4.81
C GLU A 176 9.27 30.97 -3.28
N MET A 177 9.29 29.78 -2.66
CA MET A 177 9.46 29.64 -1.21
C MET A 177 10.81 30.18 -0.75
N ARG A 178 11.91 29.86 -1.46
CA ARG A 178 13.26 30.39 -1.20
C ARG A 178 13.35 31.90 -1.40
N LYS A 179 12.64 32.45 -2.39
CA LYS A 179 12.56 33.90 -2.57
C LYS A 179 11.83 34.57 -1.41
N ALA A 180 10.70 34.01 -0.99
CA ALA A 180 9.89 34.53 0.11
C ALA A 180 10.59 34.40 1.47
N ALA A 181 11.41 33.37 1.68
CA ALA A 181 12.19 33.15 2.90
C ALA A 181 13.04 34.37 3.31
N ARG A 182 13.52 35.14 2.32
CA ARG A 182 14.33 36.35 2.54
C ARG A 182 13.54 37.54 3.10
N ASN A 183 12.22 37.50 3.05
CA ASN A 183 11.37 38.60 3.51
C ASN A 183 11.26 38.66 5.04
N PHE A 184 11.71 37.61 5.73
CA PHE A 184 11.66 37.51 7.19
C PHE A 184 13.00 36.98 7.72
N ALA A 185 13.60 37.75 8.63
CA ALA A 185 14.97 37.51 9.10
C ALA A 185 15.16 36.10 9.69
N GLU A 186 14.19 35.60 10.46
CA GLU A 186 14.29 34.28 11.09
C GLU A 186 14.19 33.10 10.09
N THR A 187 13.76 33.35 8.85
CA THR A 187 13.69 32.35 7.78
C THR A 187 14.72 32.56 6.68
N ALA A 188 15.55 33.61 6.75
CA ALA A 188 16.45 33.99 5.66
C ALA A 188 17.42 32.87 5.27
N ASP A 189 17.91 32.09 6.24
CA ASP A 189 18.82 30.96 6.02
C ASP A 189 18.22 29.86 5.15
N LEU A 190 16.88 29.70 5.14
CA LEU A 190 16.20 28.73 4.28
C LEU A 190 16.27 29.10 2.80
N ALA A 191 16.49 30.37 2.48
CA ALA A 191 16.59 30.82 1.10
C ALA A 191 17.74 30.14 0.34
N ASP A 192 18.87 29.97 1.04
CA ASP A 192 20.13 29.45 0.52
C ASP A 192 20.49 28.06 1.09
N ALA A 193 19.53 27.44 1.81
CA ALA A 193 19.68 26.09 2.35
C ALA A 193 19.93 25.03 1.25
N PRO A 194 20.62 23.93 1.57
CA PRO A 194 20.92 22.86 0.62
C PRO A 194 19.66 22.21 0.00
N PRO A 195 19.79 21.46 -1.11
CA PRO A 195 18.65 20.88 -1.82
C PRO A 195 17.82 19.88 -1.00
N ASP A 196 18.41 19.26 0.01
CA ASP A 196 17.73 18.35 0.95
C ASP A 196 16.74 19.06 1.88
N ALA A 197 16.81 20.39 2.00
CA ALA A 197 15.81 21.20 2.67
C ALA A 197 14.46 21.28 1.90
N GLU A 198 14.42 20.80 0.65
CA GLU A 198 13.21 20.75 -0.17
C GLU A 198 12.46 19.43 0.01
N HIS A 199 11.52 19.41 0.95
CA HIS A 199 10.74 18.21 1.25
C HIS A 199 9.56 18.06 0.29
N ARG A 200 9.48 16.91 -0.39
CA ARG A 200 8.52 16.64 -1.48
C ARG A 200 7.55 15.52 -1.11
N GLU A 201 6.73 15.74 -0.08
CA GLU A 201 5.92 14.70 0.54
C GLU A 201 4.45 14.69 0.08
N LYS A 202 4.19 14.63 -1.23
CA LYS A 202 2.84 14.68 -1.80
C LYS A 202 2.21 13.29 -1.96
N TRP A 203 2.12 12.55 -0.85
CA TRP A 203 1.48 11.24 -0.72
C TRP A 203 0.47 11.26 0.43
N SER A 204 -0.43 10.27 0.52
CA SER A 204 -1.62 10.28 1.41
C SER A 204 -1.37 10.51 2.91
N MET A 205 -0.13 10.46 3.37
CA MET A 205 0.29 10.64 4.76
C MET A 205 1.47 11.63 4.89
N GLY A 206 1.92 12.24 3.78
CA GLY A 206 3.04 13.16 3.71
C GLY A 206 2.61 14.62 3.95
N ALA A 207 3.55 15.50 4.33
CA ALA A 207 3.23 16.88 4.75
C ALA A 207 3.14 17.86 3.57
N GLY A 208 2.99 17.35 2.34
CA GLY A 208 3.02 18.18 1.14
C GLY A 208 4.42 18.68 0.83
N TYR A 209 4.51 19.78 0.11
CA TYR A 209 5.78 20.38 -0.29
C TYR A 209 6.13 21.53 0.66
N TYR A 210 7.30 21.45 1.28
CA TYR A 210 7.73 22.46 2.23
C TYR A 210 9.25 22.61 2.26
N LEU A 211 9.71 23.82 2.56
CA LEU A 211 11.13 24.16 2.67
C LEU A 211 11.49 24.27 4.17
N LYS A 212 12.40 23.42 4.64
CA LYS A 212 12.78 23.32 6.06
C LYS A 212 14.15 22.65 6.21
N LEU A 213 14.89 23.03 7.24
CA LEU A 213 16.07 22.27 7.67
C LEU A 213 15.67 21.18 8.67
N GLY A 214 16.16 19.96 8.45
CA GLY A 214 15.90 18.80 9.30
C GLY A 214 14.63 18.02 8.93
N GLY A 215 14.28 17.04 9.77
CA GLY A 215 13.13 16.17 9.53
C GLY A 215 11.78 16.89 9.68
N ARG A 216 10.72 16.22 9.23
CA ARG A 216 9.32 16.69 9.27
C ARG A 216 8.87 17.24 10.63
N HIS A 217 9.21 16.53 11.71
CA HIS A 217 8.81 16.84 13.08
C HIS A 217 9.85 17.67 13.85
N ALA A 218 11.04 17.88 13.28
CA ALA A 218 12.10 18.62 13.96
C ALA A 218 11.70 20.07 14.21
N SER A 219 12.10 20.63 15.35
CA SER A 219 11.86 22.03 15.66
C SER A 219 12.49 22.97 14.63
N GLY A 220 11.85 24.11 14.37
CA GLY A 220 12.35 25.17 13.49
C GLY A 220 11.39 25.54 12.37
N TRP A 221 11.77 26.55 11.59
CA TRP A 221 10.93 27.13 10.55
C TRP A 221 10.64 26.18 9.38
N ARG A 222 9.37 26.15 8.97
CA ARG A 222 8.86 25.43 7.82
C ARG A 222 8.15 26.41 6.90
N ILE A 223 8.61 26.54 5.65
CA ILE A 223 7.94 27.39 4.65
C ILE A 223 7.04 26.51 3.78
N VAL A 224 5.75 26.85 3.73
CA VAL A 224 4.72 26.14 2.97
C VAL A 224 4.01 27.10 2.03
N LYS A 225 3.42 26.54 0.96
CA LYS A 225 2.54 27.29 0.07
C LYS A 225 1.13 26.76 0.20
N ARG A 226 0.17 27.66 0.43
CA ARG A 226 -1.26 27.32 0.55
C ARG A 226 -2.06 28.03 -0.52
N LYS A 227 -2.98 27.31 -1.17
CA LYS A 227 -3.89 27.88 -2.17
C LYS A 227 -4.96 28.69 -1.45
N LEU A 228 -5.34 29.81 -2.04
CA LEU A 228 -6.43 30.65 -1.55
C LEU A 228 -7.69 30.37 -2.37
N ARG A 229 -8.84 30.15 -1.72
CA ARG A 229 -10.12 30.13 -2.42
C ARG A 229 -10.55 31.56 -2.76
N GLN A 230 -10.86 31.82 -4.04
CA GLN A 230 -11.20 33.15 -4.53
C GLN A 230 -12.71 33.46 -4.53
N ASN A 231 -13.53 32.63 -3.89
CA ASN A 231 -14.98 32.81 -3.69
C ASN A 231 -15.33 33.74 -2.50
N GLY A 232 -14.47 34.70 -2.17
CA GLY A 232 -14.63 35.58 -1.00
C GLY A 232 -14.18 34.97 0.34
N GLU A 233 -13.65 33.74 0.35
CA GLU A 233 -13.28 33.02 1.58
C GLU A 233 -11.76 32.94 1.81
N ALA A 234 -10.92 33.64 1.03
CA ALA A 234 -9.46 33.52 1.05
C ALA A 234 -8.84 33.67 2.46
N VAL A 235 -9.46 34.48 3.32
CA VAL A 235 -9.04 34.71 4.71
C VAL A 235 -9.23 33.45 5.58
N THR A 236 -10.29 32.67 5.34
CA THR A 236 -10.60 31.46 6.13
C THR A 236 -9.56 30.36 5.96
N ASP A 237 -8.86 30.32 4.83
CA ASP A 237 -7.82 29.34 4.51
C ASP A 237 -6.48 29.62 5.24
N LEU A 238 -6.34 30.80 5.87
CA LEU A 238 -5.13 31.24 6.54
C LEU A 238 -5.17 30.93 8.04
N PRO A 239 -4.08 30.48 8.67
CA PRO A 239 -3.95 30.50 10.13
C PRO A 239 -3.79 31.96 10.61
N THR A 240 -4.09 32.23 11.88
CA THR A 240 -3.70 33.50 12.51
C THR A 240 -2.19 33.66 12.39
N ALA A 241 -1.73 34.76 11.78
CA ALA A 241 -0.33 34.92 11.39
C ALA A 241 0.15 36.37 11.46
N ASP A 242 1.45 36.55 11.69
CA ASP A 242 2.13 37.84 11.56
C ASP A 242 2.41 38.16 10.07
N TRP A 243 2.77 39.41 9.76
CA TRP A 243 3.08 39.85 8.40
C TRP A 243 4.56 40.17 8.23
N ALA A 244 5.19 39.58 7.21
CA ALA A 244 6.54 39.89 6.78
C ALA A 244 6.60 39.99 5.24
N ILE A 245 5.75 40.84 4.68
CA ILE A 245 5.73 41.15 3.24
C ILE A 245 6.44 42.50 3.03
N PRO A 246 7.47 42.58 2.18
CA PRO A 246 8.12 43.85 1.88
C PRO A 246 7.20 44.77 1.08
N GLU A 247 7.27 46.08 1.34
CA GLU A 247 6.48 47.09 0.61
C GLU A 247 6.81 47.07 -0.90
N ALA A 248 5.78 47.20 -1.73
CA ALA A 248 5.91 47.04 -3.18
C ALA A 248 6.79 48.13 -3.80
N LYS A 249 7.84 47.71 -4.53
CA LYS A 249 8.62 48.59 -5.42
C LYS A 249 7.84 48.78 -6.74
N PRO A 250 7.72 50.00 -7.29
CA PRO A 250 6.90 50.25 -8.49
C PRO A 250 7.45 49.51 -9.73
N GLU A 251 6.55 48.85 -10.48
CA GLU A 251 6.85 48.14 -11.73
C GLU A 251 7.11 49.14 -12.88
N ASN A 252 8.23 48.97 -13.59
CA ASN A 252 8.59 49.78 -14.76
C ASN A 252 7.80 49.33 -16.01
N PRO A 253 7.29 50.25 -16.86
CA PRO A 253 6.47 49.91 -18.02
C PRO A 253 7.30 49.42 -19.22
N ARG A 254 6.69 48.51 -19.99
CA ARG A 254 7.20 47.93 -21.26
C ARG A 254 7.43 49.01 -22.32
N ALA A 255 8.54 48.90 -23.05
CA ALA A 255 8.84 49.75 -24.21
C ALA A 255 8.81 48.95 -25.52
N GLY A 256 7.98 49.41 -26.46
CA GLY A 256 8.39 49.80 -27.82
C GLY A 256 8.78 48.75 -28.83
N ALA A 257 7.90 48.53 -29.81
CA ALA A 257 8.13 47.79 -31.05
C ALA A 257 9.26 48.37 -31.93
N LYS A 258 9.97 47.47 -32.63
CA LYS A 258 10.58 47.70 -33.96
C LYS A 258 10.54 46.41 -34.79
N ILE A 259 10.07 46.53 -36.03
CA ILE A 259 9.97 45.44 -37.02
C ILE A 259 11.32 45.26 -37.69
N ALA A 260 11.96 44.11 -37.49
CA ALA A 260 12.97 43.51 -38.37
C ALA A 260 13.22 42.05 -37.92
N SER A 261 12.98 41.09 -38.83
CA SER A 261 13.01 39.61 -38.67
C SER A 261 12.24 39.03 -37.46
N ARG A 262 11.39 38.02 -37.71
CA ARG A 262 10.56 37.39 -36.66
C ARG A 262 11.26 36.22 -35.95
N PHE A 263 12.36 35.76 -36.53
CA PHE A 263 13.12 34.62 -36.07
C PHE A 263 14.63 34.86 -36.22
N THR A 264 15.39 34.47 -35.21
CA THR A 264 16.84 34.29 -35.28
C THR A 264 17.17 32.81 -35.44
N ILE A 265 17.95 32.43 -36.46
CA ILE A 265 18.36 31.03 -36.68
C ILE A 265 19.72 30.79 -36.01
N GLU A 266 19.76 29.87 -35.05
CA GLU A 266 20.99 29.43 -34.39
C GLU A 266 21.31 27.97 -34.74
N GLU A 267 22.57 27.69 -35.06
CA GLU A 267 23.06 26.33 -35.29
C GLU A 267 23.54 25.70 -33.98
N HIS A 268 23.00 24.52 -33.65
CA HIS A 268 23.32 23.75 -32.45
C HIS A 268 23.53 22.28 -32.81
N MET A 269 24.06 21.48 -31.87
CA MET A 269 24.26 20.04 -32.06
C MET A 269 23.23 19.23 -31.28
N HIS A 270 22.52 18.31 -31.94
CA HIS A 270 21.53 17.46 -31.26
C HIS A 270 22.21 16.41 -30.39
N THR A 271 22.20 16.62 -29.06
CA THR A 271 22.94 15.83 -28.07
C THR A 271 22.73 14.31 -28.14
N LYS A 272 21.56 13.84 -28.60
CA LYS A 272 21.25 12.40 -28.73
C LYS A 272 21.61 11.80 -30.10
N ARG A 273 21.66 12.61 -31.16
CA ARG A 273 21.81 12.14 -32.56
C ARG A 273 23.15 12.51 -33.17
N GLY A 274 23.89 13.45 -32.56
CA GLY A 274 25.19 13.91 -33.05
C GLY A 274 25.12 14.62 -34.40
N ILE A 275 23.96 15.18 -34.76
CA ILE A 275 23.74 15.90 -36.02
C ILE A 275 23.56 17.40 -35.76
N PRO A 276 24.01 18.28 -36.67
CA PRO A 276 23.71 19.70 -36.59
C PRO A 276 22.19 19.91 -36.74
N ILE A 277 21.66 20.85 -35.98
CA ILE A 277 20.28 21.29 -36.01
C ILE A 277 20.23 22.81 -36.06
N PHE A 278 19.26 23.35 -36.78
CA PHE A 278 19.07 24.78 -36.95
C PHE A 278 17.78 25.18 -36.23
N ILE A 279 17.90 26.03 -35.21
CA ILE A 279 16.81 26.42 -34.32
C ILE A 279 16.36 27.84 -34.67
N CYS A 280 15.12 27.98 -35.14
CA CYS A 280 14.45 29.27 -35.33
C CYS A 280 13.90 29.73 -33.97
N VAL A 281 14.62 30.65 -33.33
CA VAL A 281 14.28 31.26 -32.06
C VAL A 281 13.34 32.44 -32.32
N LEU A 282 12.21 32.49 -31.61
CA LEU A 282 11.27 33.60 -31.66
C LEU A 282 11.87 34.83 -30.98
N ASP A 283 12.00 35.93 -31.71
CA ASP A 283 12.55 37.19 -31.17
C ASP A 283 11.60 37.84 -30.15
N GLU A 284 10.28 37.63 -30.31
CA GLU A 284 9.24 38.06 -29.37
C GLU A 284 8.28 36.92 -29.02
N ARG A 285 7.71 36.97 -27.80
CA ARG A 285 6.72 35.98 -27.37
C ARG A 285 5.39 36.20 -28.09
N VAL A 286 4.93 35.16 -28.76
CA VAL A 286 3.63 35.08 -29.44
C VAL A 286 2.54 34.56 -28.51
N ASP A 287 1.27 34.77 -28.87
CA ASP A 287 0.15 34.19 -28.13
C ASP A 287 0.04 32.67 -28.35
N ARG A 288 -0.89 32.04 -27.63
CA ARG A 288 -1.02 30.58 -27.64
C ARG A 288 -1.52 30.03 -28.98
N ALA A 289 -2.48 30.69 -29.62
CA ALA A 289 -3.06 30.23 -30.87
C ALA A 289 -2.02 30.35 -32.00
N GLU A 290 -1.28 31.46 -32.01
CA GLU A 290 -0.19 31.69 -32.95
C GLU A 290 0.98 30.73 -32.73
N PHE A 291 1.32 30.41 -31.48
CA PHE A 291 2.32 29.39 -31.16
C PHE A 291 1.93 28.01 -31.67
N ASP A 292 0.67 27.59 -31.46
CA ASP A 292 0.19 26.28 -31.90
C ASP A 292 0.16 26.20 -33.45
N ALA A 293 -0.23 27.29 -34.14
CA ALA A 293 -0.14 27.38 -35.60
C ALA A 293 1.30 27.29 -36.14
N LEU A 294 2.26 27.98 -35.51
CA LEU A 294 3.69 27.89 -35.87
C LEU A 294 4.25 26.49 -35.64
N LYS A 295 3.81 25.81 -34.57
CA LYS A 295 4.20 24.45 -34.26
C LYS A 295 3.67 23.45 -35.28
N ASP A 296 2.43 23.60 -35.70
CA ASP A 296 1.85 22.74 -36.74
C ASP A 296 2.49 22.99 -38.10
N ARG A 297 2.83 24.25 -38.42
CA ARG A 297 3.60 24.59 -39.63
C ARG A 297 5.00 23.98 -39.61
N ALA A 298 5.73 24.08 -38.49
CA ALA A 298 7.04 23.47 -38.35
C ALA A 298 6.97 21.95 -38.55
N ARG A 299 5.95 21.29 -37.99
CA ARG A 299 5.72 19.85 -38.18
C ARG A 299 5.46 19.47 -39.63
N LYS A 300 4.64 20.24 -40.36
CA LYS A 300 4.40 20.02 -41.80
C LYS A 300 5.69 20.11 -42.63
N GLN A 301 6.62 20.97 -42.22
CA GLN A 301 7.93 21.12 -42.86
C GLN A 301 9.02 20.17 -42.29
N GLY A 302 8.63 19.14 -41.53
CA GLY A 302 9.55 18.14 -40.98
C GLY A 302 10.35 18.60 -39.75
N GLY A 303 10.03 19.77 -39.19
CA GLY A 303 10.63 20.31 -37.96
C GLY A 303 9.87 19.95 -36.69
N TRP A 304 10.45 20.27 -35.54
CA TRP A 304 9.84 20.08 -34.23
C TRP A 304 10.09 21.28 -33.30
N TYR A 305 9.28 21.41 -32.24
CA TYR A 305 9.57 22.40 -31.22
C TYR A 305 10.55 21.83 -30.19
N SER A 306 11.67 22.52 -30.01
CA SER A 306 12.71 22.19 -29.06
C SER A 306 12.67 23.17 -27.88
N ARG A 307 12.46 22.65 -26.66
CA ARG A 307 12.45 23.45 -25.41
C ARG A 307 13.86 23.96 -25.10
N PRO A 308 14.10 25.04 -24.35
CA PRO A 308 15.47 25.43 -23.99
C PRO A 308 16.20 24.34 -23.16
N TRP A 309 17.48 24.06 -23.45
CA TRP A 309 18.37 23.15 -22.69
C TRP A 309 19.81 23.68 -22.68
N GLN A 310 20.56 23.45 -21.60
CA GLN A 310 22.02 23.70 -21.49
C GLN A 310 22.58 24.90 -22.28
N GLY A 311 22.02 26.10 -22.10
CA GLY A 311 22.48 27.32 -22.78
C GLY A 311 21.95 27.53 -24.21
N THR A 312 21.33 26.53 -24.82
CA THR A 312 20.60 26.61 -26.09
C THR A 312 19.18 27.19 -25.88
N PRO A 313 18.78 28.21 -26.64
CA PRO A 313 17.43 28.78 -26.57
C PRO A 313 16.36 27.80 -27.10
N GLY A 314 15.13 28.01 -26.67
CA GLY A 314 13.98 27.24 -27.18
C GLY A 314 13.46 27.81 -28.48
N GLY A 315 13.16 26.96 -29.45
CA GLY A 315 12.71 27.38 -30.78
C GLY A 315 12.25 26.21 -31.65
N PHE A 316 11.93 26.49 -32.91
CA PHE A 316 11.55 25.48 -33.89
C PHE A 316 12.80 24.95 -34.58
N ALA A 317 13.10 23.67 -34.40
CA ALA A 317 14.32 23.03 -34.85
C ALA A 317 14.11 22.22 -36.13
N PHE A 318 15.11 22.27 -37.02
CA PHE A 318 15.17 21.58 -38.31
C PHE A 318 16.53 20.90 -38.50
N GLU A 319 16.58 19.80 -39.25
CA GLU A 319 17.83 19.06 -39.53
C GLU A 319 18.69 19.73 -40.63
N ASN A 320 18.08 20.56 -41.47
CA ASN A 320 18.78 21.29 -42.52
C ASN A 320 18.54 22.80 -42.39
N ARG A 321 19.54 23.59 -42.82
CA ARG A 321 19.49 25.05 -42.76
C ARG A 321 18.42 25.62 -43.70
N ALA A 322 18.25 25.01 -44.87
CA ALA A 322 17.28 25.44 -45.87
C ALA A 322 15.82 25.37 -45.38
N ALA A 323 15.42 24.35 -44.60
CA ALA A 323 14.07 24.31 -44.03
C ALA A 323 13.90 25.30 -42.87
N ALA A 324 14.94 25.55 -42.07
CA ALA A 324 14.91 26.60 -41.06
C ALA A 324 14.76 28.00 -41.67
N GLU A 325 15.45 28.27 -42.78
CA GLU A 325 15.34 29.50 -43.57
C GLU A 325 13.95 29.63 -44.20
N SER A 326 13.43 28.57 -44.83
CA SER A 326 12.07 28.52 -45.38
C SER A 326 10.98 28.72 -44.32
N PHE A 327 11.17 28.20 -43.10
CA PHE A 327 10.24 28.42 -41.98
C PHE A 327 10.28 29.85 -41.43
N ALA A 328 11.45 30.50 -41.49
CA ALA A 328 11.68 31.85 -41.01
C ALA A 328 11.18 32.93 -41.98
N GLU A 329 10.99 32.58 -43.26
CA GLU A 329 10.40 33.48 -44.26
C GLU A 329 8.88 33.68 -44.05
N PRO A 330 8.37 34.89 -44.29
CA PRO A 330 6.93 35.15 -44.27
C PRO A 330 6.28 34.52 -45.51
N SER A 331 5.80 33.29 -45.37
CA SER A 331 5.07 32.61 -46.45
C SER A 331 3.74 33.32 -46.74
N GLY A 332 3.63 33.87 -47.95
CA GLY A 332 2.36 34.09 -48.63
C GLY A 332 1.59 32.77 -48.74
N SER A 333 0.27 32.89 -48.84
CA SER A 333 -0.65 31.80 -49.07
C SER A 333 -0.20 30.96 -50.26
N ASP A 334 -0.03 29.66 -50.08
CA ASP A 334 -0.12 28.69 -51.17
C ASP A 334 -0.71 27.39 -50.62
N ASP A 335 -1.97 27.21 -51.01
CA ASP A 335 -2.53 26.10 -51.75
C ASP A 335 -2.18 24.65 -51.39
N GLU A 336 -3.26 23.90 -51.31
CA GLU A 336 -3.40 22.46 -51.21
C GLU A 336 -2.89 21.79 -52.50
N GLU A 337 -2.07 20.75 -52.37
CA GLU A 337 -1.99 19.71 -53.40
C GLU A 337 -1.98 18.31 -52.78
N GLU A 338 -2.86 17.48 -53.35
CA GLU A 338 -3.09 16.07 -53.13
C GLU A 338 -1.87 15.21 -53.50
N THR A 339 -1.72 14.07 -52.81
CA THR A 339 -1.04 12.90 -53.38
C THR A 339 -1.89 11.65 -53.15
N ASP A 340 -1.95 10.86 -54.21
CA ASP A 340 -2.87 9.76 -54.49
C ASP A 340 -2.38 8.39 -53.95
N SER A 341 -3.38 7.53 -53.70
CA SER A 341 -3.38 6.07 -53.65
C SER A 341 -2.73 5.30 -52.49
N ASP A 342 -3.54 4.97 -51.47
CA ASP A 342 -3.76 3.62 -50.87
C ASP A 342 -4.43 3.75 -49.47
N PRO A 343 -4.98 2.68 -48.88
CA PRO A 343 -6.20 1.92 -49.18
C PRO A 343 -7.46 2.62 -48.59
N GLU A 344 -8.64 1.98 -48.61
CA GLU A 344 -9.91 2.58 -48.10
C GLU A 344 -9.74 3.35 -46.77
N PRO A 345 -10.33 4.56 -46.63
CA PRO A 345 -10.10 5.40 -45.47
C PRO A 345 -10.63 4.72 -44.20
N VAL A 346 -9.73 4.37 -43.28
CA VAL A 346 -10.06 3.89 -41.94
C VAL A 346 -10.98 4.91 -41.27
N PRO A 347 -12.15 4.51 -40.73
CA PRO A 347 -13.07 5.45 -40.09
C PRO A 347 -12.36 6.27 -39.00
N PRO A 348 -12.51 7.60 -38.94
CA PRO A 348 -11.83 8.45 -37.95
C PRO A 348 -12.04 8.00 -36.49
N ILE A 349 -13.21 7.41 -36.21
CA ILE A 349 -13.54 6.83 -34.90
C ILE A 349 -12.67 5.61 -34.56
N ALA A 350 -12.35 4.75 -35.53
CA ALA A 350 -11.47 3.59 -35.31
C ALA A 350 -10.05 4.03 -34.96
N THR A 351 -9.52 5.05 -35.65
CA THR A 351 -8.21 5.64 -35.36
C THR A 351 -8.18 6.26 -33.95
N LYS A 352 -9.24 6.98 -33.57
CA LYS A 352 -9.39 7.57 -32.23
C LYS A 352 -9.44 6.49 -31.13
N LEU A 353 -10.20 5.41 -31.34
CA LEU A 353 -10.32 4.32 -30.36
C LEU A 353 -8.99 3.58 -30.17
N ARG A 354 -8.24 3.33 -31.25
CA ARG A 354 -6.88 2.77 -31.17
C ARG A 354 -5.92 3.68 -30.41
N ALA A 355 -5.94 4.99 -30.68
CA ALA A 355 -5.11 5.95 -29.95
C ALA A 355 -5.43 5.96 -28.45
N LEU A 356 -6.72 5.93 -28.08
CA LEU A 356 -7.13 5.81 -26.67
C LEU A 356 -6.65 4.50 -26.01
N ALA A 357 -6.66 3.39 -26.76
CA ALA A 357 -6.18 2.10 -26.27
C ALA A 357 -4.65 2.11 -26.02
N GLU A 358 -3.88 2.74 -26.89
CA GLU A 358 -2.42 2.85 -26.75
C GLU A 358 -2.00 3.82 -25.64
N ASP A 359 -2.69 4.96 -25.48
CA ASP A 359 -2.43 5.93 -24.41
C ASP A 359 -2.56 5.31 -23.00
N MET A 360 -3.33 4.22 -22.87
CA MET A 360 -3.52 3.51 -21.60
C MET A 360 -2.38 2.56 -21.24
N ARG A 361 -1.46 2.23 -22.17
CA ARG A 361 -0.39 1.24 -21.96
C ARG A 361 0.45 1.55 -20.73
N PHE A 362 0.89 2.80 -20.58
CA PHE A 362 1.67 3.21 -19.40
C PHE A 362 0.90 3.04 -18.08
N GLU A 363 -0.40 3.34 -18.07
CA GLU A 363 -1.23 3.20 -16.86
C GLU A 363 -1.45 1.73 -16.50
N ILE A 364 -1.61 0.86 -17.51
CA ILE A 364 -1.71 -0.60 -17.36
C ILE A 364 -0.42 -1.15 -16.76
N ASP A 365 0.72 -0.84 -17.39
CA ASP A 365 2.03 -1.33 -16.96
C ASP A 365 2.35 -0.87 -15.54
N SER A 366 2.12 0.42 -15.25
CA SER A 366 2.26 0.97 -13.91
C SER A 366 1.32 0.27 -12.92
N SER A 367 0.08 -0.04 -13.29
CA SER A 367 -0.89 -0.70 -12.41
C SER A 367 -0.58 -2.18 -12.16
N LEU A 368 0.03 -2.87 -13.13
CA LEU A 368 0.38 -4.29 -13.04
C LEU A 368 1.82 -4.56 -12.55
N ALA A 369 2.66 -3.53 -12.46
CA ALA A 369 4.01 -3.64 -11.94
C ALA A 369 4.07 -4.27 -10.54
N GLU A 370 5.14 -5.03 -10.27
CA GLU A 370 5.40 -5.61 -8.96
C GLU A 370 5.48 -4.54 -7.87
N ARG A 371 4.88 -4.84 -6.72
CA ARG A 371 4.84 -3.94 -5.56
C ARG A 371 5.24 -4.68 -4.31
N SER A 372 5.84 -3.96 -3.38
CA SER A 372 6.12 -4.49 -2.05
C SER A 372 4.81 -4.87 -1.33
N THR A 373 4.74 -6.10 -0.84
CA THR A 373 3.56 -6.70 -0.19
C THR A 373 3.85 -7.12 1.26
N ASN A 374 4.85 -6.51 1.88
CA ASN A 374 5.36 -6.91 3.20
C ASN A 374 4.50 -6.48 4.40
N THR A 375 3.46 -5.66 4.20
CA THR A 375 2.51 -5.26 5.26
C THR A 375 1.07 -5.36 4.75
N PRO A 376 0.06 -5.59 5.62
CA PRO A 376 -1.34 -5.70 5.21
C PRO A 376 -1.83 -4.50 4.40
N LYS A 377 -1.48 -3.28 4.82
CA LYS A 377 -1.81 -2.05 4.10
C LYS A 377 -1.18 -2.01 2.71
N ARG A 378 0.09 -2.41 2.57
CA ARG A 378 0.77 -2.44 1.27
C ARG A 378 0.19 -3.50 0.34
N GLN A 379 -0.19 -4.66 0.87
CA GLN A 379 -0.91 -5.69 0.12
C GLN A 379 -2.25 -5.20 -0.41
N PHE A 380 -3.05 -4.55 0.44
CA PHE A 380 -4.31 -3.97 0.04
C PHE A 380 -4.14 -2.97 -1.13
N HIS A 381 -3.14 -2.09 -1.05
CA HIS A 381 -2.84 -1.15 -2.13
C HIS A 381 -2.31 -1.83 -3.40
N ALA A 382 -1.51 -2.90 -3.27
CA ALA A 382 -1.05 -3.68 -4.41
C ALA A 382 -2.23 -4.40 -5.09
N ALA A 383 -3.14 -5.00 -4.31
CA ALA A 383 -4.34 -5.66 -4.82
C ALA A 383 -5.28 -4.66 -5.53
N LEU A 384 -5.53 -3.49 -4.94
CA LEU A 384 -6.29 -2.42 -5.60
C LEU A 384 -5.68 -1.99 -6.94
N ALA A 385 -4.36 -1.85 -6.98
CA ALA A 385 -3.66 -1.49 -8.21
C ALA A 385 -3.79 -2.58 -9.29
N ARG A 386 -3.70 -3.87 -8.91
CA ARG A 386 -3.94 -4.99 -9.82
C ARG A 386 -5.37 -4.99 -10.35
N ILE A 387 -6.38 -4.85 -9.48
CA ILE A 387 -7.80 -4.76 -9.87
C ILE A 387 -7.99 -3.65 -10.91
N LYS A 388 -7.43 -2.47 -10.65
CA LYS A 388 -7.43 -1.36 -11.60
C LYS A 388 -6.75 -1.76 -12.92
N GLY A 389 -5.56 -2.37 -12.87
CA GLY A 389 -4.82 -2.83 -14.04
C GLY A 389 -5.59 -3.82 -14.91
N HIS A 390 -6.22 -4.83 -14.30
CA HIS A 390 -7.04 -5.82 -15.01
C HIS A 390 -8.29 -5.19 -15.65
N ARG A 391 -8.93 -4.23 -14.98
CA ARG A 391 -10.04 -3.46 -15.56
C ARG A 391 -9.57 -2.61 -16.76
N LEU A 392 -8.40 -1.99 -16.67
CA LEU A 392 -7.79 -1.24 -17.78
C LEU A 392 -7.44 -2.16 -18.96
N LEU A 393 -6.95 -3.39 -18.72
CA LEU A 393 -6.71 -4.39 -19.77
C LEU A 393 -8.02 -4.75 -20.50
N ARG A 394 -9.10 -5.04 -19.77
CA ARG A 394 -10.42 -5.29 -20.37
C ARG A 394 -10.89 -4.11 -21.21
N THR A 395 -10.68 -2.89 -20.71
CA THR A 395 -11.01 -1.65 -21.44
C THR A 395 -10.18 -1.50 -22.71
N GLN A 396 -8.88 -1.77 -22.66
CA GLN A 396 -8.01 -1.71 -23.82
C GLN A 396 -8.44 -2.74 -24.89
N ALA A 397 -8.70 -3.98 -24.49
CA ALA A 397 -9.20 -5.03 -25.38
C ALA A 397 -10.53 -4.62 -26.05
N ALA A 398 -11.46 -4.06 -25.27
CA ALA A 398 -12.73 -3.56 -25.80
C ALA A 398 -12.55 -2.43 -26.81
N LEU A 399 -11.65 -1.47 -26.55
CA LEU A 399 -11.38 -0.36 -27.47
C LEU A 399 -10.74 -0.83 -28.79
N HIS A 400 -9.82 -1.80 -28.74
CA HIS A 400 -9.28 -2.42 -29.96
C HIS A 400 -10.37 -3.14 -30.75
N ALA A 401 -11.15 -4.00 -30.09
CA ALA A 401 -12.22 -4.75 -30.75
C ALA A 401 -13.31 -3.82 -31.33
N LEU A 402 -13.62 -2.70 -30.67
CA LEU A 402 -14.52 -1.68 -31.21
C LEU A 402 -13.94 -0.99 -32.44
N ALA A 403 -12.64 -0.66 -32.42
CA ALA A 403 -11.99 -0.07 -33.59
C ALA A 403 -12.05 -1.02 -34.80
N ASP A 404 -11.80 -2.31 -34.58
CA ASP A 404 -11.89 -3.33 -35.63
C ASP A 404 -13.33 -3.52 -36.12
N ALA A 405 -14.32 -3.49 -35.22
CA ALA A 405 -15.73 -3.52 -35.58
C ALA A 405 -16.16 -2.29 -36.40
N HIS A 406 -15.60 -1.10 -36.12
CA HIS A 406 -15.83 0.10 -36.92
C HIS A 406 -15.25 -0.02 -38.32
N ILE A 407 -14.05 -0.60 -38.46
CA ILE A 407 -13.43 -0.88 -39.76
C ILE A 407 -14.26 -1.88 -40.55
N ALA A 408 -14.70 -2.97 -39.90
CA ALA A 408 -15.51 -4.01 -40.50
C ALA A 408 -16.99 -3.61 -40.73
N ARG A 409 -17.41 -2.44 -40.23
CA ARG A 409 -18.81 -1.97 -40.21
C ARG A 409 -19.77 -2.96 -39.52
N THR A 410 -19.31 -3.64 -38.48
CA THR A 410 -20.06 -4.64 -37.70
C THR A 410 -20.30 -4.19 -36.25
N VAL A 411 -20.26 -2.88 -35.97
CA VAL A 411 -20.46 -2.36 -34.62
C VAL A 411 -21.88 -2.67 -34.14
N PRO A 412 -22.05 -3.33 -32.98
CA PRO A 412 -23.37 -3.54 -32.39
C PRO A 412 -24.06 -2.20 -32.11
N THR A 413 -25.37 -2.12 -32.33
CA THR A 413 -26.16 -0.89 -32.12
C THR A 413 -26.00 -0.30 -30.72
N GLU A 414 -25.84 -1.16 -29.73
CA GLU A 414 -25.67 -0.84 -28.31
C GLU A 414 -24.31 -0.18 -28.01
N LEU A 415 -23.36 -0.28 -28.93
CA LEU A 415 -21.99 0.22 -28.80
C LEU A 415 -21.69 1.40 -29.74
N ALA A 416 -22.64 1.80 -30.58
CA ALA A 416 -22.46 2.83 -31.61
C ALA A 416 -22.08 4.21 -31.04
N ASP A 417 -22.57 4.53 -29.82
CA ASP A 417 -22.37 5.84 -29.17
C ASP A 417 -21.13 5.90 -28.26
N ILE A 418 -20.20 4.95 -28.39
CA ILE A 418 -18.99 4.91 -27.57
C ILE A 418 -17.92 5.83 -28.17
N GLU A 419 -17.65 6.94 -27.48
CA GLU A 419 -16.66 7.93 -27.92
C GLU A 419 -15.54 8.18 -26.89
N ARG A 420 -15.70 7.67 -25.67
CA ARG A 420 -14.84 7.99 -24.51
C ARG A 420 -14.44 6.72 -23.75
N LYS A 421 -13.20 6.70 -23.25
CA LYS A 421 -12.66 5.64 -22.37
C LYS A 421 -13.59 5.31 -21.19
N SER A 422 -14.16 6.32 -20.53
CA SER A 422 -14.99 6.11 -19.34
C SER A 422 -16.25 5.31 -19.63
N GLN A 423 -16.89 5.49 -20.80
CA GLN A 423 -18.09 4.74 -21.18
C GLN A 423 -17.84 3.22 -21.19
N VAL A 424 -16.61 2.83 -21.57
CA VAL A 424 -16.14 1.44 -21.59
C VAL A 424 -15.63 1.01 -20.21
N TYR A 425 -14.73 1.80 -19.61
CA TYR A 425 -14.09 1.49 -18.33
C TYR A 425 -15.11 1.29 -17.21
N ASP A 426 -16.12 2.15 -17.12
CA ASP A 426 -17.13 2.13 -16.05
C ASP A 426 -18.03 0.87 -16.13
N ARG A 427 -18.10 0.20 -17.30
CA ARG A 427 -18.93 -1.00 -17.55
C ARG A 427 -18.18 -2.32 -17.51
N LEU A 428 -16.85 -2.29 -17.47
CA LEU A 428 -15.98 -3.48 -17.42
C LEU A 428 -15.42 -3.76 -16.01
N GLY A 429 -16.12 -3.28 -14.97
CA GLY A 429 -15.91 -3.66 -13.57
C GLY A 429 -16.42 -5.07 -13.27
N THR A 430 -15.86 -5.69 -12.25
CA THR A 430 -16.26 -7.03 -11.77
C THR A 430 -16.76 -6.97 -10.33
N LEU A 431 -17.63 -7.91 -9.96
CA LEU A 431 -18.11 -8.07 -8.59
C LEU A 431 -17.03 -8.69 -7.69
N PHE A 432 -17.06 -8.31 -6.41
CA PHE A 432 -16.14 -8.82 -5.40
C PHE A 432 -16.93 -9.46 -4.25
N ASP A 433 -16.64 -10.72 -3.95
CA ASP A 433 -17.12 -11.39 -2.75
C ASP A 433 -16.33 -10.89 -1.53
N ARG A 434 -17.02 -10.21 -0.62
CA ARG A 434 -16.47 -9.66 0.62
C ARG A 434 -16.95 -10.35 1.88
N SER A 435 -17.68 -11.46 1.76
CA SER A 435 -18.23 -12.23 2.89
C SER A 435 -17.18 -12.63 3.93
N SER A 436 -15.93 -12.82 3.49
CA SER A 436 -14.79 -13.24 4.32
C SER A 436 -13.65 -12.21 4.36
N ALA A 437 -13.91 -10.97 3.94
CA ALA A 437 -12.89 -9.92 3.81
C ALA A 437 -12.64 -9.20 5.15
N GLY A 438 -11.37 -9.12 5.56
CA GLY A 438 -10.94 -8.31 6.71
C GLY A 438 -10.74 -6.83 6.36
N TYR A 439 -10.34 -6.03 7.35
CA TYR A 439 -10.17 -4.56 7.20
C TYR A 439 -9.18 -4.14 6.09
N TYR A 440 -8.19 -4.98 5.76
CA TYR A 440 -7.22 -4.76 4.68
C TYR A 440 -7.34 -5.81 3.56
N ASP A 441 -8.55 -6.25 3.23
CA ASP A 441 -8.85 -7.20 2.16
C ASP A 441 -9.78 -6.56 1.12
N VAL A 442 -9.46 -6.70 -0.17
CA VAL A 442 -10.26 -6.12 -1.27
C VAL A 442 -11.49 -6.97 -1.60
N GLY A 443 -11.54 -8.22 -1.13
CA GLY A 443 -12.51 -9.23 -1.52
C GLY A 443 -12.00 -10.10 -2.67
N ILE A 444 -12.67 -11.23 -2.90
CA ILE A 444 -12.35 -12.16 -3.99
C ILE A 444 -13.06 -11.68 -5.26
N ASP A 445 -12.31 -11.37 -6.31
CA ASP A 445 -12.88 -11.04 -7.62
C ASP A 445 -13.65 -12.26 -8.14
N THR A 446 -14.96 -12.11 -8.40
CA THR A 446 -15.79 -13.21 -8.89
C THR A 446 -15.65 -13.38 -10.40
N GLY A 447 -15.08 -12.39 -11.10
CA GLY A 447 -15.04 -12.35 -12.56
C GLY A 447 -16.39 -12.01 -13.22
N GLU A 448 -17.46 -11.91 -12.43
CA GLU A 448 -18.79 -11.56 -12.94
C GLU A 448 -18.92 -10.04 -13.16
N PRO A 449 -19.59 -9.59 -14.23
CA PRO A 449 -19.81 -8.17 -14.50
C PRO A 449 -20.49 -7.44 -13.33
N GLU A 450 -19.93 -6.28 -12.94
CA GLU A 450 -20.54 -5.37 -11.95
C GLU A 450 -21.81 -4.68 -12.49
N CYS A 451 -21.86 -4.47 -13.81
CA CYS A 451 -22.95 -3.78 -14.50
C CYS A 451 -23.63 -4.74 -15.50
N ASP A 452 -24.96 -4.74 -15.52
CA ASP A 452 -25.79 -5.54 -16.42
C ASP A 452 -26.69 -4.65 -17.30
N ASP A 453 -26.16 -3.54 -17.81
CA ASP A 453 -26.85 -2.76 -18.86
C ASP A 453 -26.58 -3.37 -20.26
N ALA A 454 -27.36 -2.95 -21.27
CA ALA A 454 -27.25 -3.50 -22.62
C ALA A 454 -25.85 -3.28 -23.23
N MET A 455 -25.23 -2.13 -22.95
CA MET A 455 -23.89 -1.78 -23.40
C MET A 455 -22.83 -2.64 -22.72
N ALA A 456 -22.95 -2.88 -21.41
CA ALA A 456 -22.08 -3.75 -20.64
C ALA A 456 -22.13 -5.18 -21.17
N ARG A 457 -23.33 -5.76 -21.38
CA ARG A 457 -23.46 -7.09 -21.99
C ARG A 457 -22.80 -7.17 -23.36
N ALA A 458 -23.00 -6.16 -24.21
CA ALA A 458 -22.39 -6.10 -25.53
C ALA A 458 -20.86 -5.97 -25.46
N LEU A 459 -20.32 -5.14 -24.56
CA LEU A 459 -18.87 -5.00 -24.33
C LEU A 459 -18.25 -6.31 -23.80
N TRP A 460 -18.88 -6.95 -22.82
CA TRP A 460 -18.44 -8.23 -22.26
C TRP A 460 -18.48 -9.36 -23.29
N ARG A 461 -19.47 -9.36 -24.19
CA ARG A 461 -19.51 -10.28 -25.34
C ARG A 461 -18.39 -9.98 -26.34
N LEU A 462 -18.07 -8.72 -26.57
CA LEU A 462 -17.04 -8.28 -27.52
C LEU A 462 -15.63 -8.68 -27.07
N ILE A 463 -15.34 -8.66 -25.76
CA ILE A 463 -14.01 -9.00 -25.22
C ILE A 463 -13.84 -10.43 -24.74
N ARG A 464 -14.92 -11.24 -24.69
CA ARG A 464 -14.82 -12.68 -24.40
C ARG A 464 -14.17 -13.38 -25.60
N THR A 465 -12.85 -13.31 -25.65
CA THR A 465 -11.97 -14.18 -26.43
C THR A 465 -11.29 -15.14 -25.46
N GLU A 466 -10.95 -16.35 -25.93
CA GLU A 466 -10.54 -17.52 -25.13
C GLU A 466 -9.28 -17.33 -24.26
N ASP A 467 -8.61 -16.15 -24.30
CA ASP A 467 -7.31 -15.85 -23.69
C ASP A 467 -7.33 -14.93 -22.45
N SER A 468 -8.50 -14.59 -21.87
CA SER A 468 -8.52 -13.85 -20.61
C SER A 468 -7.97 -14.74 -19.48
N ALA A 469 -6.89 -14.31 -18.81
CA ALA A 469 -6.24 -15.02 -17.70
C ALA A 469 -7.25 -15.77 -16.83
N ASP A 470 -7.11 -17.10 -16.78
CA ASP A 470 -8.04 -18.00 -16.11
C ASP A 470 -8.36 -17.47 -14.70
N PRO A 471 -9.63 -17.18 -14.37
CA PRO A 471 -10.05 -16.77 -13.02
C PRO A 471 -9.49 -17.67 -11.92
N SER A 472 -9.23 -18.95 -12.21
CA SER A 472 -8.58 -19.89 -11.30
C SER A 472 -7.14 -19.49 -10.94
N THR A 473 -6.37 -18.93 -11.88
CA THR A 473 -4.97 -18.53 -11.71
C THR A 473 -4.83 -17.29 -10.83
N GLU A 474 -5.72 -16.31 -11.01
CA GLU A 474 -5.73 -15.12 -10.15
C GLU A 474 -6.24 -15.46 -8.74
N ARG A 475 -7.29 -16.31 -8.65
CA ARG A 475 -7.77 -16.85 -7.37
C ARG A 475 -6.67 -17.63 -6.64
N LEU A 476 -5.85 -18.39 -7.35
CA LEU A 476 -4.69 -19.09 -6.81
C LEU A 476 -3.63 -18.12 -6.27
N LYS A 477 -3.27 -17.07 -7.02
CA LYS A 477 -2.33 -16.03 -6.58
C LYS A 477 -2.80 -15.33 -5.31
N GLN A 478 -4.06 -14.91 -5.26
CA GLN A 478 -4.64 -14.24 -4.09
C GLN A 478 -4.63 -15.14 -2.85
N LYS A 479 -4.97 -16.43 -3.00
CA LYS A 479 -4.91 -17.39 -1.89
C LYS A 479 -3.49 -17.61 -1.38
N ILE A 480 -2.51 -17.74 -2.27
CA ILE A 480 -1.09 -17.87 -1.88
C ILE A 480 -0.60 -16.61 -1.15
N GLU A 481 -0.95 -15.41 -1.62
CA GLU A 481 -0.59 -14.15 -0.95
C GLU A 481 -1.23 -14.03 0.44
N LYS A 482 -2.50 -14.43 0.58
CA LYS A 482 -3.20 -14.48 1.88
C LYS A 482 -2.49 -15.39 2.88
N ILE A 483 -2.00 -16.54 2.43
CA ILE A 483 -1.27 -17.49 3.29
C ILE A 483 0.08 -16.94 3.74
N ARG A 484 0.78 -16.15 2.93
CA ARG A 484 2.07 -15.56 3.34
C ARG A 484 1.98 -14.66 4.57
N LEU A 485 0.82 -14.06 4.83
CA LEU A 485 0.58 -13.28 6.06
C LEU A 485 -0.24 -14.00 7.12
N ALA A 486 -0.91 -15.10 6.75
CA ALA A 486 -1.70 -15.88 7.69
C ALA A 486 -0.76 -16.55 8.71
N ARG A 487 -1.03 -16.33 9.99
CA ARG A 487 -0.40 -17.10 11.06
C ARG A 487 -1.09 -18.46 11.17
N ILE A 488 -0.74 -19.38 10.27
CA ILE A 488 -1.18 -20.78 10.36
C ILE A 488 -0.25 -21.49 11.36
N PRO A 489 -0.76 -22.02 12.49
CA PRO A 489 0.06 -22.67 13.50
C PRO A 489 0.91 -23.81 12.92
N GLY A 490 2.21 -23.80 13.20
CA GLY A 490 3.15 -24.82 12.72
C GLY A 490 3.40 -24.85 11.21
N PHE A 491 2.83 -23.94 10.41
CA PHE A 491 3.07 -23.87 8.97
C PHE A 491 4.13 -22.81 8.63
N VAL A 492 5.10 -23.19 7.80
CA VAL A 492 6.09 -22.29 7.22
C VAL A 492 6.16 -22.60 5.73
N LEU A 493 6.12 -21.56 4.89
CA LEU A 493 6.27 -21.73 3.46
C LEU A 493 7.67 -22.32 3.15
N THR A 494 7.73 -23.40 2.37
CA THR A 494 9.00 -23.93 1.87
C THR A 494 9.50 -23.04 0.71
N PRO A 495 10.68 -22.41 0.84
CA PRO A 495 11.27 -21.62 -0.24
C PRO A 495 11.54 -22.49 -1.48
N PRO A 496 11.38 -21.96 -2.71
CA PRO A 496 11.63 -22.73 -3.93
C PRO A 496 13.00 -23.40 -3.96
N ALA A 497 14.07 -22.69 -3.58
CA ALA A 497 15.41 -23.25 -3.53
C ALA A 497 15.53 -24.44 -2.57
N VAL A 498 14.81 -24.42 -1.44
CA VAL A 498 14.80 -25.57 -0.51
C VAL A 498 13.99 -26.73 -1.09
N ALA A 499 12.90 -26.46 -1.80
CA ALA A 499 12.13 -27.49 -2.49
C ALA A 499 12.94 -28.18 -3.59
N ASP A 500 13.74 -27.43 -4.34
CA ASP A 500 14.64 -27.96 -5.36
C ASP A 500 15.69 -28.90 -4.73
N GLU A 501 16.29 -28.52 -3.59
CA GLU A 501 17.21 -29.38 -2.83
C GLU A 501 16.54 -30.67 -2.33
N LEU A 502 15.32 -30.57 -1.78
CA LEU A 502 14.56 -31.73 -1.31
C LEU A 502 14.31 -32.73 -2.44
N VAL A 503 13.85 -32.25 -3.60
CA VAL A 503 13.57 -33.08 -4.77
C VAL A 503 14.85 -33.68 -5.34
N GLY A 504 15.94 -32.91 -5.42
CA GLY A 504 17.24 -33.39 -5.86
C GLY A 504 17.79 -34.52 -4.97
N MET A 505 17.65 -34.39 -3.65
CA MET A 505 18.11 -35.40 -2.69
C MET A 505 17.20 -36.64 -2.63
N ALA A 506 15.93 -36.51 -3.04
CA ALA A 506 14.97 -37.60 -3.03
C ALA A 506 15.30 -38.72 -4.03
N MET A 507 16.17 -38.47 -5.02
CA MET A 507 16.54 -39.44 -6.05
C MET A 507 15.31 -40.10 -6.68
N LEU A 508 14.47 -39.27 -7.30
CA LEU A 508 13.21 -39.71 -7.92
C LEU A 508 13.49 -40.79 -8.99
N PRO A 509 12.87 -41.98 -8.89
CA PRO A 509 13.00 -43.01 -9.91
C PRO A 509 12.48 -42.55 -11.28
N ALA A 510 13.00 -43.16 -12.35
CA ALA A 510 12.35 -43.09 -13.65
C ALA A 510 11.10 -43.99 -13.67
N GLY A 511 10.04 -43.55 -14.36
CA GLY A 511 8.78 -44.28 -14.45
C GLY A 511 7.83 -44.00 -13.28
N SER A 512 6.81 -44.86 -13.12
CA SER A 512 5.81 -44.75 -12.06
C SER A 512 6.37 -45.28 -10.73
N PHE A 513 6.10 -44.54 -9.65
CA PHE A 513 6.43 -44.89 -8.27
C PHE A 513 5.52 -44.12 -7.31
N ASP A 514 5.38 -44.61 -6.08
CA ASP A 514 4.52 -43.99 -5.08
C ASP A 514 5.30 -42.96 -4.25
N LEU A 515 4.81 -41.72 -4.23
CA LEU A 515 5.39 -40.63 -3.45
C LEU A 515 4.39 -40.06 -2.45
N LEU A 516 4.82 -39.95 -1.19
CA LEU A 516 4.06 -39.30 -0.13
C LEU A 516 4.62 -37.90 0.17
N ASP A 517 3.72 -36.91 0.20
CA ASP A 517 3.91 -35.67 0.95
C ASP A 517 2.89 -35.63 2.11
N PRO A 518 3.34 -35.85 3.35
CA PRO A 518 2.48 -35.83 4.52
C PRO A 518 2.01 -34.42 4.92
N ARG A 519 2.54 -33.36 4.28
CA ARG A 519 2.20 -31.95 4.53
C ARG A 519 2.37 -31.13 3.24
N GLY A 520 1.40 -31.27 2.33
CA GLY A 520 1.46 -30.67 0.99
C GLY A 520 1.59 -29.14 0.97
N GLY A 521 1.15 -28.43 2.01
CA GLY A 521 1.34 -26.99 2.14
C GLY A 521 0.73 -26.23 0.95
N THR A 522 1.48 -25.29 0.37
CA THR A 522 1.06 -24.57 -0.85
C THR A 522 1.38 -25.34 -2.13
N GLY A 523 1.94 -26.55 -2.03
CA GLY A 523 2.30 -27.41 -3.15
C GLY A 523 3.63 -27.11 -3.82
N VAL A 524 4.50 -26.27 -3.23
CA VAL A 524 5.79 -25.90 -3.86
C VAL A 524 6.67 -27.13 -4.11
N VAL A 525 6.76 -28.06 -3.16
CA VAL A 525 7.52 -29.31 -3.33
C VAL A 525 6.84 -30.21 -4.37
N LEU A 526 5.52 -30.33 -4.31
CA LEU A 526 4.73 -31.13 -5.24
C LEU A 526 4.86 -30.65 -6.69
N ASP A 527 4.91 -29.34 -6.90
CA ASP A 527 5.11 -28.74 -8.23
C ASP A 527 6.46 -29.19 -8.81
N ARG A 528 7.53 -29.18 -7.99
CA ARG A 528 8.85 -29.67 -8.40
C ARG A 528 8.89 -31.17 -8.65
N VAL A 529 8.16 -31.97 -7.86
CA VAL A 529 8.02 -33.40 -8.14
C VAL A 529 7.32 -33.62 -9.47
N ARG A 530 6.21 -32.92 -9.74
CA ARG A 530 5.47 -33.01 -11.00
C ARG A 530 6.34 -32.63 -12.21
N ASP A 531 7.14 -31.57 -12.07
CA ASP A 531 8.05 -31.09 -13.12
C ASP A 531 9.18 -32.10 -13.42
N ASN A 532 9.72 -32.78 -12.40
CA ASN A 532 10.87 -33.68 -12.54
C ASN A 532 10.49 -35.16 -12.72
N ALA A 533 9.31 -35.57 -12.27
CA ALA A 533 8.81 -36.94 -12.30
C ALA A 533 7.28 -36.96 -12.50
N PRO A 534 6.77 -36.61 -13.69
CA PRO A 534 5.33 -36.52 -13.96
C PRO A 534 4.59 -37.85 -13.85
N ALA A 535 5.30 -38.98 -13.84
CA ALA A 535 4.74 -40.32 -13.66
C ALA A 535 4.58 -40.74 -12.19
N ALA A 536 5.00 -39.91 -11.23
CA ALA A 536 4.88 -40.20 -9.81
C ALA A 536 3.40 -40.20 -9.37
N GLU A 537 2.99 -41.22 -8.61
CA GLU A 537 1.67 -41.28 -7.99
C GLU A 537 1.75 -40.59 -6.62
N LEU A 538 1.07 -39.43 -6.51
CA LEU A 538 1.16 -38.57 -5.34
C LEU A 538 0.08 -38.90 -4.32
N THR A 539 0.50 -39.13 -3.08
CA THR A 539 -0.38 -39.15 -1.90
C THR A 539 -0.09 -37.93 -1.05
N ILE A 540 -1.09 -37.08 -0.84
CA ILE A 540 -0.94 -35.76 -0.21
C ILE A 540 -1.84 -35.64 1.01
N TYR A 541 -1.26 -35.28 2.15
CA TYR A 541 -1.99 -34.90 3.36
C TYR A 541 -1.83 -33.40 3.63
N GLU A 542 -2.90 -32.72 4.03
CA GLU A 542 -2.86 -31.33 4.47
C GLU A 542 -3.99 -31.05 5.47
N PRO A 543 -3.73 -30.74 6.75
CA PRO A 543 -4.78 -30.52 7.74
C PRO A 543 -5.54 -29.19 7.56
N ASN A 544 -4.96 -28.19 6.89
CA ASN A 544 -5.55 -26.86 6.77
C ASN A 544 -6.40 -26.70 5.50
N ASP A 545 -7.67 -26.31 5.64
CA ASP A 545 -8.60 -26.21 4.52
C ASP A 545 -8.19 -25.16 3.46
N LEU A 546 -7.59 -24.03 3.86
CA LEU A 546 -7.12 -23.02 2.90
C LEU A 546 -5.96 -23.53 2.04
N LEU A 547 -5.06 -24.32 2.63
CA LEU A 547 -3.96 -24.97 1.90
C LEU A 547 -4.50 -26.07 0.96
N ARG A 548 -5.51 -26.84 1.38
CA ARG A 548 -6.19 -27.81 0.49
C ARG A 548 -6.81 -27.14 -0.73
N GLU A 549 -7.48 -26.01 -0.55
CA GLU A 549 -8.07 -25.27 -1.67
C GLU A 549 -7.01 -24.83 -2.69
N ILE A 550 -5.82 -24.42 -2.23
CA ILE A 550 -4.68 -24.08 -3.10
C ILE A 550 -4.20 -25.30 -3.87
N LEU A 551 -4.05 -26.45 -3.20
CA LEU A 551 -3.64 -27.71 -3.83
C LEU A 551 -4.65 -28.16 -4.89
N VAL A 552 -5.95 -28.07 -4.61
CA VAL A 552 -7.03 -28.39 -5.57
C VAL A 552 -7.01 -27.44 -6.76
N LEU A 553 -6.82 -26.14 -6.55
CA LEU A 553 -6.69 -25.15 -7.65
C LEU A 553 -5.46 -25.42 -8.54
N LYS A 554 -4.40 -26.02 -7.99
CA LYS A 554 -3.22 -26.49 -8.75
C LYS A 554 -3.43 -27.86 -9.42
N GLY A 555 -4.63 -28.43 -9.30
CA GLY A 555 -4.98 -29.72 -9.87
C GLY A 555 -4.48 -30.93 -9.08
N TYR A 556 -4.11 -30.78 -7.80
CA TYR A 556 -3.78 -31.92 -6.94
C TYR A 556 -5.03 -32.50 -6.28
N GLN A 557 -5.02 -33.82 -6.11
CA GLN A 557 -5.97 -34.50 -5.24
C GLN A 557 -5.38 -34.62 -3.83
N VAL A 558 -6.06 -34.09 -2.82
CA VAL A 558 -5.65 -34.23 -1.42
C VAL A 558 -6.29 -35.50 -0.84
N ASN A 559 -5.48 -36.42 -0.35
CA ASN A 559 -5.89 -37.76 0.11
C ASN A 559 -6.31 -37.79 1.58
N GLY A 560 -5.86 -36.83 2.39
CA GLY A 560 -6.20 -36.79 3.82
C GLY A 560 -5.88 -35.48 4.53
N GLY A 561 -6.30 -35.39 5.80
CA GLY A 561 -6.10 -34.22 6.65
C GLY A 561 -4.90 -34.34 7.58
N GLU A 562 -5.12 -34.94 8.77
CA GLU A 562 -4.08 -35.14 9.77
C GLU A 562 -3.23 -36.39 9.44
N PHE A 563 -1.97 -36.18 9.06
CA PHE A 563 -1.07 -37.26 8.66
C PHE A 563 -0.75 -38.23 9.81
N LEU A 564 -0.71 -37.75 11.05
CA LEU A 564 -0.46 -38.64 12.19
C LEU A 564 -1.59 -39.68 12.42
N GLN A 565 -2.70 -39.57 11.69
CA GLN A 565 -3.82 -40.52 11.66
C GLN A 565 -3.90 -41.31 10.34
N ALA A 566 -2.86 -41.24 9.49
CA ALA A 566 -2.81 -41.98 8.23
C ALA A 566 -2.87 -43.50 8.44
N ASP A 567 -3.42 -44.22 7.46
CA ASP A 567 -3.50 -45.67 7.50
C ASP A 567 -2.07 -46.27 7.48
N PRO A 568 -1.63 -46.96 8.54
CA PRO A 568 -0.27 -47.48 8.64
C PRO A 568 0.05 -48.58 7.62
N ARG A 569 -0.94 -49.06 6.86
CA ARG A 569 -0.76 -50.05 5.79
C ARG A 569 -0.28 -49.45 4.47
N LEU A 570 -0.25 -48.12 4.35
CA LEU A 570 0.24 -47.45 3.16
C LEU A 570 1.77 -47.52 3.10
N HIS A 571 2.30 -47.77 1.90
CA HIS A 571 3.74 -47.89 1.67
C HIS A 571 4.18 -47.15 0.42
N PHE A 572 5.28 -46.40 0.52
CA PHE A 572 5.77 -45.49 -0.51
C PHE A 572 7.22 -45.75 -0.89
N ASP A 573 7.57 -45.47 -2.14
CA ASP A 573 8.96 -45.53 -2.64
C ASP A 573 9.75 -44.28 -2.25
N ARG A 574 9.06 -43.14 -2.24
CA ARG A 574 9.64 -41.84 -1.90
C ARG A 574 8.74 -41.09 -0.93
N ILE A 575 9.37 -40.37 -0.01
CA ILE A 575 8.68 -39.44 0.89
C ILE A 575 9.46 -38.14 0.90
N ILE A 576 8.79 -37.02 0.60
CA ILE A 576 9.40 -35.70 0.67
C ILE A 576 8.51 -34.84 1.55
N MET A 577 9.09 -34.16 2.54
CA MET A 577 8.27 -33.39 3.49
C MET A 577 8.96 -32.20 4.14
N SER A 578 8.14 -31.27 4.58
CA SER A 578 8.52 -30.14 5.43
C SER A 578 7.57 -30.03 6.63
N PRO A 579 7.68 -30.94 7.63
CA PRO A 579 6.78 -31.00 8.77
C PRO A 579 6.90 -29.79 9.71
N PRO A 580 5.89 -29.56 10.57
CA PRO A 580 5.93 -28.51 11.59
C PRO A 580 7.04 -28.77 12.63
N PHE A 581 7.79 -27.74 12.99
CA PHE A 581 8.90 -27.86 13.97
C PHE A 581 8.45 -27.73 15.43
N GLU A 582 7.29 -27.12 15.66
CA GLU A 582 6.81 -26.82 17.01
C GLU A 582 6.55 -28.11 17.80
N ARG A 583 6.95 -28.12 19.07
CA ARG A 583 6.76 -29.26 19.99
C ARG A 583 7.38 -30.58 19.50
N GLY A 584 8.37 -30.52 18.61
CA GLY A 584 9.05 -31.69 18.06
C GLY A 584 8.15 -32.56 17.19
N GLN A 585 7.16 -31.96 16.53
CA GLN A 585 6.27 -32.70 15.62
C GLN A 585 7.00 -33.21 14.38
N ASP A 586 8.08 -32.56 13.96
CA ASP A 586 8.97 -33.04 12.91
C ASP A 586 9.53 -34.43 13.22
N ILE A 587 9.94 -34.69 14.48
CA ILE A 587 10.34 -36.03 14.94
C ILE A 587 9.21 -37.04 14.77
N ASP A 588 7.98 -36.70 15.16
CA ASP A 588 6.84 -37.62 15.07
C ASP A 588 6.50 -37.97 13.63
N HIS A 589 6.48 -36.95 12.75
CA HIS A 589 6.21 -37.12 11.33
C HIS A 589 7.29 -37.97 10.66
N VAL A 590 8.58 -37.70 10.92
CA VAL A 590 9.69 -38.49 10.36
C VAL A 590 9.60 -39.95 10.81
N ARG A 591 9.33 -40.22 12.09
CA ARG A 591 9.25 -41.59 12.59
C ARG A 591 8.10 -42.36 11.95
N LEU A 592 6.91 -41.77 11.87
CA LEU A 592 5.76 -42.42 11.24
C LEU A 592 6.01 -42.63 9.74
N ALA A 593 6.42 -41.59 9.02
CA ALA A 593 6.70 -41.66 7.60
C ALA A 593 7.78 -42.72 7.27
N PHE A 594 8.81 -42.86 8.10
CA PHE A 594 9.83 -43.89 7.89
C PHE A 594 9.25 -45.31 7.95
N THR A 595 8.26 -45.57 8.82
CA THR A 595 7.59 -46.89 8.87
C THR A 595 6.77 -47.21 7.61
N MET A 596 6.43 -46.19 6.83
CA MET A 596 5.70 -46.32 5.57
C MET A 596 6.64 -46.45 4.36
N LEU A 597 7.97 -46.45 4.53
CA LEU A 597 8.88 -46.69 3.41
C LEU A 597 8.87 -48.17 2.99
N ARG A 598 8.78 -48.40 1.68
CA ARG A 598 9.09 -49.71 1.09
C ARG A 598 10.58 -50.02 1.29
N PRO A 599 10.98 -51.31 1.28
CA PRO A 599 12.39 -51.65 1.28
C PRO A 599 13.14 -51.02 0.11
N GLY A 600 14.25 -50.33 0.38
CA GLY A 600 14.98 -49.54 -0.62
C GLY A 600 14.35 -48.17 -0.95
N GLY A 601 13.27 -47.78 -0.28
CA GLY A 601 12.68 -46.45 -0.36
C GLY A 601 13.52 -45.39 0.34
N ARG A 602 13.23 -44.12 0.01
CA ARG A 602 13.96 -42.96 0.54
C ARG A 602 13.01 -41.88 1.05
N LEU A 603 13.34 -41.33 2.22
CA LEU A 603 12.67 -40.18 2.84
C LEU A 603 13.63 -39.00 2.90
N VAL A 604 13.16 -37.82 2.49
CA VAL A 604 13.86 -36.54 2.63
C VAL A 604 12.95 -35.56 3.37
N SER A 605 13.43 -35.02 4.49
CA SER A 605 12.64 -34.13 5.36
C SER A 605 13.41 -32.87 5.70
N VAL A 606 12.74 -31.72 5.68
CA VAL A 606 13.21 -30.56 6.44
C VAL A 606 12.89 -30.79 7.92
N MET A 607 13.85 -30.52 8.80
CA MET A 607 13.71 -30.66 10.25
C MET A 607 14.29 -29.46 10.99
N ALA A 608 13.85 -29.29 12.24
CA ALA A 608 14.45 -28.31 13.13
C ALA A 608 15.87 -28.75 13.52
N PRO A 609 16.87 -27.84 13.57
CA PRO A 609 18.21 -28.18 14.05
C PRO A 609 18.18 -28.67 15.50
N THR A 610 17.20 -28.19 16.28
CA THR A 610 16.96 -28.58 17.67
C THR A 610 16.60 -30.06 17.83
N SER A 611 16.04 -30.71 16.81
CA SER A 611 15.77 -32.16 16.81
C SER A 611 17.06 -32.99 16.89
N PHE A 612 18.20 -32.39 16.53
CA PHE A 612 19.53 -33.01 16.59
C PHE A 612 20.46 -32.41 17.66
N THR A 613 20.01 -31.45 18.46
CA THR A 613 20.86 -30.78 19.47
C THR A 613 20.24 -30.70 20.85
N ARG A 614 18.92 -30.78 20.98
CA ARG A 614 18.24 -30.81 22.28
C ARG A 614 18.55 -32.10 23.00
N ARG A 615 18.54 -32.02 24.33
CA ARG A 615 18.84 -33.13 25.26
C ARG A 615 17.61 -33.63 26.02
N ASP A 616 16.41 -33.22 25.63
CA ASP A 616 15.20 -33.85 26.16
C ASP A 616 15.06 -35.28 25.62
N ARG A 617 14.32 -36.12 26.38
CA ARG A 617 14.19 -37.55 26.10
C ARG A 617 13.81 -37.85 24.65
N LYS A 618 12.83 -37.12 24.10
CA LYS A 618 12.32 -37.34 22.73
C LYS A 618 13.40 -37.07 21.69
N ALA A 619 14.13 -35.96 21.82
CA ALA A 619 15.22 -35.64 20.90
C ALA A 619 16.40 -36.63 21.00
N LEU A 620 16.74 -37.10 22.21
CA LEU A 620 17.81 -38.08 22.40
C LEU A 620 17.45 -39.45 21.80
N GLU A 621 16.23 -39.94 22.04
CA GLU A 621 15.74 -41.19 21.44
C GLU A 621 15.72 -41.10 19.91
N PHE A 622 15.29 -39.96 19.36
CA PHE A 622 15.31 -39.74 17.92
C PHE A 622 16.74 -39.73 17.36
N GLN A 623 17.69 -39.07 18.02
CA GLN A 623 19.09 -39.03 17.58
C GLN A 623 19.71 -40.43 17.57
N GLN A 624 19.52 -41.21 18.63
CA GLN A 624 19.99 -42.59 18.71
C GLN A 624 19.41 -43.44 17.57
N TRP A 625 18.09 -43.40 17.41
CA TRP A 625 17.40 -44.11 16.32
C TRP A 625 17.89 -43.67 14.93
N PHE A 626 18.06 -42.36 14.72
CA PHE A 626 18.51 -41.79 13.46
C PHE A 626 19.92 -42.26 13.10
N ASP A 627 20.83 -42.33 14.08
CA ASP A 627 22.18 -42.83 13.89
C ASP A 627 22.19 -44.35 13.63
N GLU A 628 21.36 -45.13 14.34
CA GLU A 628 21.23 -46.60 14.18
C GLU A 628 20.79 -47.02 12.76
N ILE A 629 19.91 -46.23 12.15
CA ILE A 629 19.43 -46.48 10.79
C ILE A 629 20.33 -45.86 9.71
N GLY A 630 21.41 -45.19 10.10
CA GLY A 630 22.36 -44.55 9.18
C GLY A 630 21.78 -43.32 8.49
N GLY A 631 21.00 -42.52 9.20
CA GLY A 631 20.45 -41.26 8.67
C GLY A 631 21.55 -40.24 8.36
N GLU A 632 21.38 -39.52 7.26
CA GLU A 632 22.28 -38.45 6.82
C GLU A 632 21.62 -37.09 7.03
N LYS A 633 22.39 -36.07 7.42
CA LYS A 633 21.84 -34.72 7.63
C LYS A 633 22.72 -33.62 7.07
N ILE A 634 22.11 -32.69 6.36
CA ILE A 634 22.75 -31.55 5.71
C ILE A 634 22.21 -30.27 6.33
N LYS A 635 23.10 -29.41 6.83
CA LYS A 635 22.69 -28.10 7.34
C LYS A 635 22.40 -27.18 6.17
N LEU A 636 21.20 -26.58 6.17
CA LEU A 636 20.89 -25.53 5.20
C LEU A 636 21.64 -24.24 5.55
N PRO A 637 22.02 -23.42 4.54
CA PRO A 637 22.62 -22.12 4.78
C PRO A 637 21.79 -21.26 5.74
N PRO A 638 22.42 -20.42 6.58
CA PRO A 638 21.70 -19.45 7.38
C PRO A 638 20.76 -18.61 6.50
N LYS A 639 19.56 -18.30 7.01
CA LYS A 639 18.54 -17.50 6.29
C LYS A 639 17.86 -18.19 5.10
N SER A 640 18.01 -19.51 4.91
CA SER A 640 17.32 -20.23 3.83
C SER A 640 15.79 -20.02 3.83
N PHE A 641 15.17 -19.78 4.99
CA PHE A 641 13.73 -19.50 5.14
C PHE A 641 13.37 -18.01 5.29
N HIS A 642 14.32 -17.09 5.05
CA HIS A 642 14.12 -15.65 5.25
C HIS A 642 13.06 -15.06 4.31
N GLU A 643 13.04 -15.49 3.04
CA GLU A 643 12.01 -15.08 2.06
C GLU A 643 10.60 -15.54 2.44
N SER A 644 10.50 -16.57 3.30
CA SER A 644 9.25 -17.07 3.86
C SER A 644 8.87 -16.40 5.18
N GLY A 645 9.55 -15.29 5.54
CA GLY A 645 9.23 -14.46 6.71
C GLY A 645 9.73 -15.01 8.05
N THR A 646 10.58 -16.05 8.06
CA THR A 646 11.08 -16.67 9.30
C THR A 646 12.61 -16.65 9.39
N LYS A 647 13.15 -16.48 10.61
CA LYS A 647 14.60 -16.56 10.89
C LYS A 647 15.04 -17.99 11.26
N VAL A 648 14.24 -18.99 10.92
CA VAL A 648 14.45 -20.37 11.38
C VAL A 648 15.59 -20.99 10.59
N SER A 649 16.61 -21.48 11.31
CA SER A 649 17.62 -22.37 10.74
C SER A 649 17.02 -23.76 10.58
N ALA A 650 17.40 -24.51 9.55
CA ALA A 650 16.82 -25.82 9.24
C ALA A 650 17.91 -26.83 8.82
N VAL A 651 17.58 -28.11 8.92
CA VAL A 651 18.42 -29.23 8.51
C VAL A 651 17.61 -30.10 7.55
N ILE A 652 18.21 -30.57 6.45
CA ILE A 652 17.62 -31.63 5.64
C ILE A 652 18.11 -32.97 6.18
N ALA A 653 17.18 -33.85 6.51
CA ALA A 653 17.42 -35.22 6.93
C ALA A 653 17.08 -36.18 5.78
N ILE A 654 17.98 -37.12 5.50
CA ILE A 654 17.85 -38.14 4.46
C ILE A 654 17.91 -39.50 5.12
N LEU A 655 16.89 -40.32 4.91
CA LEU A 655 16.80 -41.66 5.48
C LEU A 655 16.49 -42.68 4.37
N ASN A 656 17.16 -43.82 4.42
CA ASN A 656 16.98 -44.90 3.45
C ASN A 656 16.46 -46.15 4.18
N ALA A 657 15.37 -46.73 3.67
CA ALA A 657 14.93 -48.05 4.14
C ALA A 657 15.89 -49.12 3.61
N ARG A 658 16.33 -50.04 4.47
CA ARG A 658 17.25 -51.11 4.07
C ARG A 658 16.64 -51.96 2.96
N ARG A 659 17.40 -52.25 1.90
CA ARG A 659 17.04 -53.30 0.93
C ARG A 659 17.26 -54.67 1.59
N PRO A 660 16.34 -55.63 1.47
CA PRO A 660 16.64 -57.01 1.83
C PRO A 660 17.83 -57.48 0.97
N PRO A 661 18.71 -58.35 1.50
CA PRO A 661 19.80 -58.91 0.72
C PRO A 661 19.21 -59.62 -0.51
N GLU A 662 19.77 -59.33 -1.69
CA GLU A 662 19.38 -60.02 -2.92
C GLU A 662 19.56 -61.53 -2.70
N ARG A 663 18.46 -62.29 -2.85
CA ARG A 663 18.57 -63.74 -2.97
C ARG A 663 19.37 -64.01 -4.24
N ARG A 664 20.64 -64.41 -4.07
CA ARG A 664 21.43 -65.00 -5.16
C ARG A 664 20.60 -66.17 -5.72
N LEU A 665 20.10 -66.01 -6.94
CA LEU A 665 19.55 -67.11 -7.74
C LEU A 665 20.69 -67.99 -8.24
#